data_AF-A0A369Y4U4-F1
#
_entry.id   AF-A0A369Y4U4-F1
#
_cell.length_a   1.000
_cell.length_b   1.000
_cell.length_c   1.000
_cell.angle_alpha   90.00
_cell.angle_beta   90.00
_cell.angle_gamma   90.00
#
_symmetry.space_group_name_H-M   'P 1'
#
loop_
_entity.id
_entity.type
_entity.pdbx_description
1 polymer ?
#
loop_
_entity_poly.entity_id
_entity_poly.type
_entity_poly.pdbx_seq_one_letter_code
_entity_poly.pdbx_strand_id
1 'polypeptide(L)'
;MNKLLFSIFILLSVSIYGIENLNIPLNKDEKEWITANKNKNITIYLDKDRGILNYYSKGKRKGVFPNIIKVLEENTGLSFNIIDEDTEIFESSVDLGIPDIVMGVEDYKRNNKEYEYIDTPVELDGVAITRKDYPSIDFKEDNFGKKIVYEEGDQIKNKIIKKYGNLITLISKPNQKEAVEAILSKEADVYIEDYQEALKYLVKTPNNNVKLNYFSKVIKTDYYTGGKAEFQPLLDIIERIFDNKDLTMKFFHEETLSYTKNKLEISNEIQEYIKNRKKIKVFLPSFEEFPQLFYINENKVPEGFLNNYFYEIDKILGIQIEFERENIDFDVDPFILSVNGEELISENEEILITEPYTQIPLLIFNSSDESYVPYFDNLKKYRIAVVRNSFIERYLLYKGLGNNLIRFKNIREVLTAVSSKKADILIGELQQIDYFSKLYSIRDLQVAGTIQDKLELSFGIPKEDKTLYFLINSLNNEFSYRIKEDKDKFFIQKIKIAKDYKLSIVISAVSILLLSFVYNHLRKFKNTSMKLKKLTIGLVETLENANTFNDEDTGAHIKRLNKYSELLAEELKMPNYFVNEIGLYASLHDVGKIGIPDNILKKPGKLTEEEFETMKNHVEIGYNLMKDLDISPVALNIVRYHHEKWNGLGYGKGLKGEEIPIEARIVALADVYDALRQERVYKKAFTHEKSIEIIRSESGRHFDPEIVKIFIKKHKNFERIFEEN
;
A
#
# COMPACT_ATOMS: atom_id res chain seq x y z
N MET A 1 15.77 17.27 -18.20
CA MET A 1 14.88 16.37 -17.42
C MET A 1 15.66 15.58 -16.37
N ASN A 2 16.75 14.88 -16.73
CA ASN A 2 17.48 14.01 -15.79
C ASN A 2 18.17 14.73 -14.62
N LYS A 3 18.62 15.99 -14.78
CA LYS A 3 19.24 16.74 -13.67
C LYS A 3 18.26 17.22 -12.60
N LEU A 4 17.00 17.51 -12.97
CA LEU A 4 15.97 17.97 -12.03
C LEU A 4 15.40 16.81 -11.19
N LEU A 5 15.27 15.63 -11.83
CA LEU A 5 14.88 14.38 -11.17
C LEU A 5 15.94 13.89 -10.17
N PHE A 6 17.23 14.08 -10.47
CA PHE A 6 18.33 13.71 -9.58
C PHE A 6 18.40 14.59 -8.33
N SER A 7 18.10 15.90 -8.45
CA SER A 7 18.05 16.83 -7.31
C SER A 7 16.87 16.55 -6.37
N ILE A 8 15.72 16.13 -6.90
CA ILE A 8 14.54 15.75 -6.11
C ILE A 8 14.79 14.42 -5.38
N PHE A 9 15.54 13.50 -5.98
CA PHE A 9 15.92 12.23 -5.35
C PHE A 9 16.89 12.43 -4.16
N ILE A 10 17.83 13.38 -4.28
CA ILE A 10 18.78 13.71 -3.19
C ILE A 10 18.09 14.45 -2.04
N LEU A 11 17.08 15.28 -2.31
CA LEU A 11 16.28 15.93 -1.27
C LEU A 11 15.36 14.95 -0.51
N LEU A 12 14.98 13.82 -1.13
CA LEU A 12 14.21 12.75 -0.49
C LEU A 12 15.09 11.71 0.22
N SER A 13 16.39 11.66 -0.07
CA SER A 13 17.31 10.67 0.53
C SER A 13 18.12 11.20 1.73
N VAL A 14 17.86 12.44 2.19
CA VAL A 14 18.59 13.05 3.33
C VAL A 14 17.73 13.13 4.60
N SER A 15 16.50 12.63 4.61
CA SER A 15 15.64 12.61 5.81
C SER A 15 15.59 11.27 6.55
N ILE A 16 16.51 10.34 6.27
CA ILE A 16 16.59 9.05 6.94
C ILE A 16 18.02 8.92 7.45
N TYR A 17 18.18 8.78 8.76
CA TYR A 17 19.41 8.95 9.56
C TYR A 17 19.71 10.38 10.02
N GLY A 18 18.77 10.96 10.77
CA GLY A 18 19.06 12.00 11.75
C GLY A 18 18.85 11.42 13.15
N ILE A 19 19.89 11.44 13.99
CA ILE A 19 19.74 11.36 15.44
C ILE A 19 18.81 12.53 15.82
N GLU A 20 17.56 12.26 16.18
CA GLU A 20 16.62 13.29 16.62
C GLU A 20 17.17 13.93 17.90
N ASN A 21 17.70 15.14 17.77
CA ASN A 21 17.78 16.04 18.91
C ASN A 21 16.34 16.34 19.36
N LEU A 22 16.04 16.04 20.63
CA LEU A 22 14.74 16.20 21.28
C LEU A 22 14.39 17.69 21.51
N ASN A 23 14.33 18.47 20.43
CA ASN A 23 14.02 19.90 20.50
C ASN A 23 12.50 20.11 20.49
N ILE A 24 11.94 20.43 21.66
CA ILE A 24 10.58 20.93 21.82
C ILE A 24 10.59 22.43 21.48
N PRO A 25 9.80 22.89 20.50
CA PRO A 25 9.78 24.30 20.15
C PRO A 25 9.25 25.15 21.31
N LEU A 26 10.02 26.18 21.67
CA LEU A 26 9.65 27.17 22.67
C LEU A 26 9.15 28.46 21.99
N ASN A 27 7.99 28.93 22.41
CA ASN A 27 7.42 30.20 21.97
C ASN A 27 8.15 31.39 22.65
N LYS A 28 7.77 32.61 22.27
CA LYS A 28 8.43 33.83 22.78
C LYS A 28 8.21 34.00 24.29
N ASP A 29 6.96 33.84 24.74
CA ASP A 29 6.55 34.08 26.12
C ASP A 29 7.19 33.05 27.07
N GLU A 30 7.30 31.80 26.64
CA GLU A 30 8.00 30.73 27.35
C GLU A 30 9.49 31.05 27.53
N LYS A 31 10.16 31.52 26.47
CA LYS A 31 11.58 31.91 26.55
C LYS A 31 11.80 33.07 27.51
N GLU A 32 10.91 34.07 27.49
CA GLU A 32 10.95 35.21 28.41
C GLU A 32 10.71 34.74 29.86
N TRP A 33 9.71 33.88 30.08
CA TRP A 33 9.41 33.30 31.39
C TRP A 33 10.56 32.46 31.94
N ILE A 34 11.17 31.59 31.11
CA ILE A 34 12.34 30.77 31.48
C ILE A 34 13.51 31.66 31.87
N THR A 35 13.77 32.73 31.10
CA THR A 35 14.85 33.68 31.39
C THR A 35 14.63 34.39 32.73
N ALA A 36 13.40 34.81 33.02
CA ALA A 36 13.04 35.46 34.27
C ALA A 36 13.15 34.52 35.49
N ASN A 37 12.90 33.22 35.30
CA ASN A 37 12.84 32.23 36.37
C ASN A 37 14.07 31.32 36.47
N LYS A 38 15.16 31.62 35.73
CA LYS A 38 16.36 30.78 35.65
C LYS A 38 16.99 30.42 37.01
N ASN A 39 16.83 31.28 38.01
CA ASN A 39 17.38 31.09 39.35
C ASN A 39 16.33 30.68 40.41
N LYS A 40 15.07 30.45 39.99
CA LYS A 40 14.00 30.01 40.91
C LYS A 40 14.23 28.54 41.24
N ASN A 41 14.13 28.18 42.53
CA ASN A 41 14.14 26.78 42.94
C ASN A 41 12.74 26.21 42.74
N ILE A 42 12.51 25.53 41.61
CA ILE A 42 11.21 24.98 41.23
C ILE A 42 11.15 23.53 41.70
N THR A 43 10.13 23.19 42.49
CA THR A 43 9.93 21.83 43.01
C THR A 43 9.02 20.98 42.14
N ILE A 44 9.40 19.72 41.89
CA ILE A 44 8.53 18.74 41.23
C ILE A 44 8.33 17.57 42.18
N TYR A 45 7.09 17.33 42.58
CA TYR A 45 6.74 16.24 43.48
C TYR A 45 6.31 15.02 42.67
N LEU A 46 6.85 13.86 43.05
CA LEU A 46 6.53 12.56 42.50
C LEU A 46 6.17 11.59 43.63
N ASP A 47 5.28 10.66 43.37
CA ASP A 47 5.17 9.46 44.20
C ASP A 47 6.41 8.59 43.99
N LYS A 48 7.07 8.21 45.08
CA LYS A 48 8.32 7.47 45.12
C LYS A 48 8.26 6.06 44.52
N ASP A 49 7.09 5.44 44.47
CA ASP A 49 6.91 4.07 43.96
C ASP A 49 5.61 3.95 43.15
N ARG A 50 5.60 4.60 41.98
CA ARG A 50 4.51 4.64 41.01
C ARG A 50 4.81 3.79 39.77
N GLY A 51 5.30 2.57 39.99
CA GLY A 51 5.61 1.60 38.94
C GLY A 51 6.58 2.15 37.88
N ILE A 52 6.28 1.93 36.60
CA ILE A 52 7.09 2.45 35.48
C ILE A 52 7.13 3.98 35.38
N LEU A 53 6.24 4.71 36.08
CA LEU A 53 6.17 6.17 36.01
C LEU A 53 7.24 6.84 36.87
N ASN A 54 7.51 6.29 38.05
CA ASN A 54 8.62 6.69 38.93
C ASN A 54 8.98 5.55 39.89
N TYR A 55 10.25 5.14 39.90
CA TYR A 55 10.76 4.09 40.78
C TYR A 55 12.26 4.23 41.00
N TYR A 56 12.80 3.44 41.93
CA TYR A 56 14.23 3.40 42.22
C TYR A 56 14.86 2.07 41.78
N SER A 57 16.00 2.18 41.08
CA SER A 57 16.83 1.02 40.72
C SER A 57 18.29 1.30 41.06
N LYS A 58 18.88 0.45 41.89
CA LYS A 58 20.29 0.56 42.34
C LYS A 58 20.62 1.98 42.88
N GLY A 59 19.69 2.55 43.64
CA GLY A 59 19.82 3.88 44.26
C GLY A 59 19.64 5.07 43.31
N LYS A 60 19.23 4.86 42.05
CA LYS A 60 18.94 5.92 41.08
C LYS A 60 17.45 5.98 40.76
N ARG A 61 16.91 7.21 40.67
CA ARG A 61 15.54 7.48 40.20
C ARG A 61 15.44 7.13 38.71
N LYS A 62 14.37 6.42 38.35
CA LYS A 62 14.04 5.96 37.00
C LYS A 62 12.52 6.05 36.79
N GLY A 63 12.09 5.94 35.54
CA GLY A 63 10.68 6.01 35.16
C GLY A 63 10.39 7.06 34.10
N VAL A 64 9.15 7.04 33.62
CA VAL A 64 8.67 7.95 32.58
C VAL A 64 8.77 9.40 33.04
N PHE A 65 8.31 9.75 34.24
CA PHE A 65 8.37 11.15 34.71
C PHE A 65 9.80 11.68 34.85
N PRO A 66 10.77 10.94 35.43
CA PRO A 66 12.18 11.35 35.40
C PRO A 66 12.73 11.64 33.99
N ASN A 67 12.36 10.83 32.99
CA ASN A 67 12.78 11.05 31.61
C ASN A 67 12.12 12.31 31.00
N ILE A 68 10.85 12.56 31.29
CA ILE A 68 10.16 13.80 30.89
C ILE A 68 10.81 15.02 31.51
N ILE A 69 11.13 14.97 32.81
CA ILE A 69 11.81 16.06 33.52
C ILE A 69 13.19 16.31 32.89
N LYS A 70 13.93 15.26 32.53
CA LYS A 70 15.22 15.42 31.85
C LYS A 70 15.09 16.13 30.50
N VAL A 71 14.08 15.78 29.69
CA VAL A 71 13.80 16.48 28.42
C VAL A 71 13.42 17.93 28.67
N LEU A 72 12.66 18.20 29.74
CA LEU A 72 12.31 19.56 30.15
C LEU A 72 13.56 20.37 30.53
N GLU A 73 14.48 19.80 31.31
CA GLU A 73 15.77 20.43 31.66
C GLU A 73 16.63 20.70 30.42
N GLU A 74 16.73 19.73 29.50
CA GLU A 74 17.50 19.87 28.26
C GLU A 74 16.94 20.98 27.35
N ASN A 75 15.62 21.13 27.29
CA ASN A 75 14.96 22.14 26.44
C ASN A 75 14.93 23.53 27.06
N THR A 76 14.81 23.63 28.38
CA THR A 76 14.65 24.93 29.08
C THR A 76 15.96 25.46 29.66
N GLY A 77 16.93 24.59 29.94
CA GLY A 77 18.13 24.92 30.70
C GLY A 77 17.88 25.25 32.17
N LEU A 78 16.68 24.95 32.68
CA LEU A 78 16.34 25.01 34.11
C LEU A 78 16.82 23.74 34.82
N SER A 79 16.89 23.81 36.14
CA SER A 79 17.13 22.64 37.00
C SER A 79 16.01 22.55 38.03
N PHE A 80 15.49 21.33 38.24
CA PHE A 80 14.34 21.13 39.13
C PHE A 80 14.75 20.40 40.40
N ASN A 81 14.18 20.81 41.54
CA ASN A 81 14.30 20.08 42.79
C ASN A 81 13.20 19.01 42.87
N ILE A 82 13.56 17.77 42.56
CA ILE A 82 12.60 16.66 42.49
C ILE A 82 12.49 16.00 43.87
N ILE A 83 11.28 15.99 44.43
CA ILE A 83 10.95 15.46 45.75
C ILE A 83 10.11 14.18 45.55
N ASP A 84 10.58 13.06 46.09
CA ASP A 84 9.82 11.80 46.08
C ASP A 84 9.18 11.57 47.45
N GLU A 85 7.88 11.41 47.48
CA GLU A 85 7.11 11.15 48.70
C GLU A 85 6.46 9.76 48.65
N ASP A 86 6.33 9.11 49.81
CA ASP A 86 5.50 7.90 49.88
C ASP A 86 4.04 8.27 49.57
N THR A 87 3.27 7.36 48.97
CA THR A 87 1.94 7.63 48.39
C THR A 87 0.99 8.45 49.27
N GLU A 88 0.86 8.11 50.55
CA GLU A 88 -0.01 8.85 51.49
C GLU A 88 0.44 10.30 51.70
N ILE A 89 1.75 10.53 51.76
CA ILE A 89 2.33 11.86 51.93
C ILE A 89 2.18 12.65 50.63
N PHE A 90 2.48 12.02 49.48
CA PHE A 90 2.31 12.59 48.16
C PHE A 90 0.88 13.12 47.96
N GLU A 91 -0.13 12.29 48.24
CA GLU A 91 -1.53 12.70 48.12
C GLU A 91 -1.90 13.83 49.05
N SER A 92 -1.45 13.78 50.31
CA SER A 92 -1.68 14.85 51.29
C SER A 92 -1.04 16.18 50.84
N SER A 93 0.19 16.14 50.30
CA SER A 93 0.88 17.30 49.74
C SER A 93 0.13 17.90 48.55
N VAL A 94 -0.44 17.05 47.70
CA VAL A 94 -1.28 17.49 46.57
C VAL A 94 -2.56 18.16 47.06
N ASP A 95 -3.24 17.57 48.04
CA ASP A 95 -4.47 18.13 48.63
C ASP A 95 -4.21 19.48 49.31
N LEU A 96 -3.01 19.67 49.89
CA LEU A 96 -2.58 20.91 50.55
C LEU A 96 -1.98 21.97 49.60
N GLY A 97 -1.81 21.68 48.30
CA GLY A 97 -1.28 22.66 47.33
C GLY A 97 0.21 23.02 47.53
N ILE A 98 0.96 22.15 48.21
CA ILE A 98 2.36 22.40 48.58
C ILE A 98 3.29 22.45 47.34
N PRO A 99 3.34 21.40 46.49
CA PRO A 99 4.17 21.35 45.28
C PRO A 99 4.06 22.58 44.36
N ASP A 100 5.15 22.93 43.69
CA ASP A 100 5.08 23.88 42.56
C ASP A 100 4.51 23.19 41.31
N ILE A 101 5.01 21.98 41.04
CA ILE A 101 4.54 21.07 40.01
C ILE A 101 4.40 19.68 40.65
N VAL A 102 3.37 18.95 40.27
CA VAL A 102 3.13 17.55 40.63
C VAL A 102 2.93 16.71 39.37
N MET A 103 3.55 15.54 39.30
CA MET A 103 3.30 14.55 38.25
C MET A 103 2.81 13.24 38.86
N GLY A 104 1.82 12.61 38.24
CA GLY A 104 1.29 11.32 38.70
C GLY A 104 0.06 11.45 39.61
N VAL A 105 -0.71 12.53 39.48
CA VAL A 105 -1.96 12.71 40.25
C VAL A 105 -3.09 11.94 39.58
N GLU A 106 -3.72 11.02 40.30
CA GLU A 106 -4.87 10.31 39.77
C GLU A 106 -6.06 11.25 39.56
N ASP A 107 -6.84 11.01 38.50
CA ASP A 107 -7.98 11.87 38.08
C ASP A 107 -8.89 12.32 39.24
N TYR A 108 -9.17 11.44 40.19
CA TYR A 108 -10.05 11.73 41.32
C TYR A 108 -9.50 12.75 42.32
N LYS A 109 -8.17 12.96 42.33
CA LYS A 109 -7.46 13.96 43.13
C LYS A 109 -7.28 15.29 42.37
N ARG A 110 -7.73 15.40 41.12
CA ARG A 110 -7.70 16.64 40.31
C ARG A 110 -8.74 17.69 40.76
N ASN A 111 -8.99 17.80 42.06
CA ASN A 111 -10.00 18.71 42.63
C ASN A 111 -9.37 19.92 43.32
N ASN A 112 -8.05 19.95 43.48
CA ASN A 112 -7.38 21.09 44.08
C ASN A 112 -7.38 22.28 43.11
N LYS A 113 -8.05 23.36 43.51
CA LYS A 113 -8.19 24.60 42.72
C LYS A 113 -6.93 25.44 42.68
N GLU A 114 -5.91 25.11 43.47
CA GLU A 114 -4.61 25.79 43.45
C GLU A 114 -3.73 25.36 42.27
N TYR A 115 -4.08 24.24 41.62
CA TYR A 115 -3.36 23.73 40.47
C TYR A 115 -4.16 23.86 39.17
N GLU A 116 -3.43 24.27 38.14
CA GLU A 116 -3.78 24.03 36.76
C GLU A 116 -3.21 22.66 36.36
N TYR A 117 -4.02 21.83 35.72
CA TYR A 117 -3.62 20.50 35.25
C TYR A 117 -3.67 20.47 33.74
N ILE A 118 -2.63 19.89 33.13
CA ILE A 118 -2.61 19.67 31.68
C ILE A 118 -3.74 18.71 31.27
N ASP A 119 -4.19 18.81 30.02
CA ASP A 119 -5.31 18.01 29.53
C ASP A 119 -4.87 16.62 29.09
N THR A 120 -3.59 16.43 28.75
CA THR A 120 -3.04 15.13 28.34
C THR A 120 -2.60 14.29 29.55
N PRO A 121 -3.37 13.26 29.97
CA PRO A 121 -2.93 12.35 31.03
C PRO A 121 -1.91 11.33 30.51
N VAL A 122 -1.16 10.78 31.45
CA VAL A 122 -0.52 9.47 31.29
C VAL A 122 -1.54 8.39 31.61
N GLU A 123 -1.90 7.61 30.61
CA GLU A 123 -2.84 6.50 30.77
C GLU A 123 -2.09 5.18 31.04
N LEU A 124 -2.42 4.52 32.15
CA LEU A 124 -2.06 3.13 32.40
C LEU A 124 -3.30 2.26 32.28
N ASP A 125 -3.12 1.04 31.77
CA ASP A 125 -4.25 0.14 31.58
C ASP A 125 -4.57 -0.64 32.85
N GLY A 126 -5.87 -0.76 33.14
CA GLY A 126 -6.33 -1.64 34.22
C GLY A 126 -6.15 -3.11 33.84
N VAL A 127 -6.25 -3.98 34.85
CA VAL A 127 -6.24 -5.45 34.75
C VAL A 127 -7.27 -6.08 35.68
N ALA A 128 -7.76 -7.26 35.30
CA ALA A 128 -8.70 -8.04 36.07
C ALA A 128 -7.97 -9.12 36.87
N ILE A 129 -8.03 -9.07 38.18
CA ILE A 129 -7.64 -10.17 39.05
C ILE A 129 -8.86 -11.11 39.17
N THR A 130 -8.68 -12.39 38.82
CA THR A 130 -9.70 -13.45 39.00
C THR A 130 -9.07 -14.65 39.69
N ARG A 131 -9.87 -15.63 40.12
CA ARG A 131 -9.33 -16.94 40.49
C ARG A 131 -8.59 -17.59 39.32
N LYS A 132 -7.59 -18.41 39.63
CA LYS A 132 -6.78 -19.12 38.63
C LYS A 132 -7.61 -20.06 37.75
N ASP A 133 -8.60 -20.72 38.34
CA ASP A 133 -9.55 -21.61 37.67
C ASP A 133 -10.76 -20.89 37.04
N TYR A 134 -10.76 -19.55 37.02
CA TYR A 134 -11.81 -18.78 36.37
C TYR A 134 -11.61 -18.81 34.84
N PRO A 135 -12.65 -19.03 34.02
CA PRO A 135 -12.54 -19.01 32.56
C PRO A 135 -11.95 -17.70 32.04
N SER A 136 -11.27 -17.73 30.90
CA SER A 136 -10.81 -16.52 30.21
C SER A 136 -12.01 -15.63 29.88
N ILE A 137 -12.04 -14.40 30.39
CA ILE A 137 -13.19 -13.50 30.25
C ILE A 137 -13.01 -12.62 29.01
N ASP A 138 -14.03 -12.57 28.15
CA ASP A 138 -14.14 -11.55 27.11
C ASP A 138 -14.96 -10.36 27.62
N PHE A 139 -14.29 -9.36 28.19
CA PHE A 139 -14.93 -8.20 28.80
C PHE A 139 -15.62 -7.24 27.77
N LYS A 140 -15.71 -7.62 26.49
CA LYS A 140 -16.58 -6.95 25.50
C LYS A 140 -17.98 -7.55 25.45
N GLU A 141 -18.15 -8.84 25.73
CA GLU A 141 -19.41 -9.57 25.52
C GLU A 141 -19.93 -10.29 26.80
N ASP A 142 -19.07 -10.63 27.77
CA ASP A 142 -19.38 -11.60 28.85
C ASP A 142 -19.72 -11.03 30.24
N ASN A 143 -19.96 -9.72 30.39
CA ASN A 143 -20.07 -9.12 31.73
C ASN A 143 -21.48 -9.11 32.34
N PHE A 144 -22.46 -9.75 31.72
CA PHE A 144 -23.82 -9.77 32.28
C PHE A 144 -23.87 -10.61 33.57
N GLY A 145 -24.29 -9.99 34.67
CA GLY A 145 -24.51 -10.62 35.97
C GLY A 145 -23.25 -10.84 36.82
N LYS A 146 -22.07 -10.36 36.39
CA LYS A 146 -20.81 -10.55 37.13
C LYS A 146 -20.76 -9.68 38.39
N LYS A 147 -20.15 -10.22 39.46
CA LYS A 147 -19.83 -9.49 40.69
C LYS A 147 -18.43 -8.92 40.62
N ILE A 148 -18.31 -7.61 40.50
CA ILE A 148 -17.05 -6.90 40.40
C ILE A 148 -16.72 -6.25 41.74
N VAL A 149 -15.57 -6.57 42.32
CA VAL A 149 -15.05 -5.91 43.51
C VAL A 149 -14.16 -4.73 43.13
N TYR A 150 -14.19 -3.68 43.94
CA TYR A 150 -13.37 -2.47 43.82
C TYR A 150 -12.99 -1.94 45.21
N GLU A 151 -11.92 -1.16 45.29
CA GLU A 151 -11.49 -0.52 46.53
C GLU A 151 -12.31 0.74 46.86
N GLU A 152 -12.63 0.96 48.13
CA GLU A 152 -13.35 2.15 48.58
C GLU A 152 -12.54 3.42 48.32
N GLY A 153 -13.16 4.39 47.64
CA GLY A 153 -12.50 5.64 47.25
C GLY A 153 -11.92 5.62 45.83
N ASP A 154 -11.73 4.43 45.24
CA ASP A 154 -11.21 4.30 43.89
C ASP A 154 -12.25 4.70 42.82
N GLN A 155 -11.86 5.60 41.92
CA GLN A 155 -12.69 6.03 40.80
C GLN A 155 -12.75 5.05 39.63
N ILE A 156 -12.00 3.94 39.69
CA ILE A 156 -12.21 2.80 38.81
C ILE A 156 -13.66 2.37 38.84
N LYS A 157 -14.34 2.49 39.99
CA LYS A 157 -15.80 2.31 40.14
C LYS A 157 -16.60 3.11 39.11
N ASN A 158 -16.31 4.40 38.96
CA ASN A 158 -17.05 5.27 38.04
C ASN A 158 -16.81 4.85 36.59
N LYS A 159 -15.59 4.45 36.24
CA LYS A 159 -15.25 3.94 34.91
C LYS A 159 -15.95 2.61 34.62
N ILE A 160 -16.01 1.72 35.63
CA ILE A 160 -16.74 0.45 35.58
C ILE A 160 -18.25 0.68 35.42
N ILE A 161 -18.85 1.58 36.19
CA ILE A 161 -20.29 1.95 36.09
C ILE A 161 -20.59 2.57 34.73
N LYS A 162 -19.79 3.54 34.28
CA LYS A 162 -19.99 4.22 32.99
C LYS A 162 -20.01 3.22 31.84
N LYS A 163 -19.20 2.17 31.92
CA LYS A 163 -19.10 1.17 30.87
C LYS A 163 -20.17 0.07 30.97
N TYR A 164 -20.34 -0.53 32.14
CA TYR A 164 -21.16 -1.73 32.29
C TYR A 164 -22.54 -1.45 32.88
N GLY A 165 -22.75 -0.28 33.49
CA GLY A 165 -24.03 0.15 34.04
C GLY A 165 -24.63 -0.89 35.00
N ASN A 166 -25.91 -1.19 34.78
CA ASN A 166 -26.68 -2.14 35.59
C ASN A 166 -26.43 -3.61 35.22
N LEU A 167 -25.53 -3.90 34.28
CA LEU A 167 -25.26 -5.27 33.83
C LEU A 167 -24.38 -6.05 34.82
N ILE A 168 -23.85 -5.39 35.85
CA ILE A 168 -22.92 -5.96 36.84
C ILE A 168 -23.41 -5.67 38.26
N THR A 169 -22.90 -6.41 39.23
CA THR A 169 -23.03 -6.11 40.67
C THR A 169 -21.70 -5.62 41.20
N LEU A 170 -21.69 -4.50 41.93
CA LEU A 170 -20.48 -3.94 42.53
C LEU A 170 -20.37 -4.29 44.01
N ILE A 171 -19.18 -4.67 44.45
CA ILE A 171 -18.84 -4.99 45.83
C ILE A 171 -17.70 -4.06 46.24
N SER A 172 -17.88 -3.25 47.28
CA SER A 172 -16.78 -2.42 47.81
C SER A 172 -15.99 -3.21 48.85
N LYS A 173 -14.67 -2.99 48.87
CA LYS A 173 -13.77 -3.44 49.94
C LYS A 173 -12.86 -2.29 50.37
N PRO A 174 -12.46 -2.20 51.64
CA PRO A 174 -11.72 -1.06 52.17
C PRO A 174 -10.26 -1.01 51.72
N ASN A 175 -9.71 -2.10 51.20
CA ASN A 175 -8.33 -2.17 50.69
C ASN A 175 -8.16 -3.33 49.68
N GLN A 176 -7.09 -3.24 48.89
CA GLN A 176 -6.69 -4.26 47.91
C GLN A 176 -6.60 -5.69 48.45
N LYS A 177 -6.15 -5.89 49.69
CA LYS A 177 -6.05 -7.23 50.30
C LYS A 177 -7.43 -7.86 50.45
N GLU A 178 -8.38 -7.12 50.99
CA GLU A 178 -9.76 -7.58 51.16
C GLU A 178 -10.49 -7.76 49.81
N ALA A 179 -10.14 -6.95 48.80
CA ALA A 179 -10.63 -7.14 47.43
C ALA A 179 -10.18 -8.48 46.84
N VAL A 180 -8.91 -8.87 47.02
CA VAL A 180 -8.41 -10.18 46.56
C VAL A 180 -8.99 -11.33 47.38
N GLU A 181 -9.20 -11.17 48.69
CA GLU A 181 -9.88 -12.18 49.51
C GLU A 181 -11.33 -12.43 49.04
N ALA A 182 -12.04 -11.39 48.56
CA ALA A 182 -13.37 -11.53 47.97
C ALA A 182 -13.38 -12.41 46.70
N ILE A 183 -12.32 -12.35 45.90
CA ILE A 183 -12.13 -13.19 44.72
C ILE A 183 -11.89 -14.65 45.12
N LEU A 184 -11.02 -14.86 46.10
CA LEU A 184 -10.67 -16.20 46.59
C LEU A 184 -11.85 -16.90 47.26
N SER A 185 -12.68 -16.15 48.00
CA SER A 185 -13.86 -16.67 48.70
C SER A 185 -15.09 -16.87 47.79
N LYS A 186 -14.99 -16.50 46.51
CA LYS A 186 -16.10 -16.47 45.52
C LYS A 186 -17.23 -15.50 45.91
N GLU A 187 -16.94 -14.52 46.76
CA GLU A 187 -17.84 -13.39 47.03
C GLU A 187 -17.95 -12.50 45.77
N ALA A 188 -16.84 -12.31 45.08
CA ALA A 188 -16.72 -11.60 43.80
C ALA A 188 -16.16 -12.52 42.70
N ASP A 189 -16.48 -12.19 41.45
CA ASP A 189 -15.98 -12.86 40.25
C ASP A 189 -14.67 -12.22 39.75
N VAL A 190 -14.62 -10.89 39.76
CA VAL A 190 -13.57 -10.08 39.13
C VAL A 190 -13.20 -8.92 40.03
N TYR A 191 -11.92 -8.66 40.21
CA TYR A 191 -11.39 -7.44 40.81
C TYR A 191 -10.67 -6.65 39.72
N ILE A 192 -11.03 -5.38 39.55
CA ILE A 192 -10.42 -4.50 38.54
C ILE A 192 -9.47 -3.55 39.27
N GLU A 193 -8.23 -3.46 38.81
CA GLU A 193 -7.18 -2.65 39.42
C GLU A 193 -6.22 -2.09 38.36
N ASP A 194 -5.47 -1.03 38.65
CA ASP A 194 -4.32 -0.59 37.86
C ASP A 194 -3.29 -1.72 37.71
N TYR A 195 -2.70 -1.85 36.52
CA TYR A 195 -1.72 -2.90 36.25
C TYR A 195 -0.51 -2.88 37.20
N GLN A 196 0.03 -1.70 37.52
CA GLN A 196 1.19 -1.57 38.38
C GLN A 196 0.84 -1.96 39.82
N GLU A 197 -0.29 -1.48 40.35
CA GLU A 197 -0.73 -1.81 41.71
C GLU A 197 -1.10 -3.29 41.84
N ALA A 198 -1.78 -3.87 40.84
CA ALA A 198 -2.07 -5.30 40.79
C ALA A 198 -0.78 -6.14 40.80
N LEU A 199 0.22 -5.76 39.99
CA LEU A 199 1.52 -6.43 40.00
C LEU A 199 2.24 -6.30 41.33
N LYS A 200 2.26 -5.09 41.92
CA LYS A 200 2.92 -4.80 43.20
C LYS A 200 2.37 -5.71 44.31
N TYR A 201 1.05 -5.91 44.33
CA TYR A 201 0.39 -6.85 45.23
C TYR A 201 0.79 -8.30 45.00
N LEU A 202 0.70 -8.78 43.75
CA LEU A 202 0.99 -10.18 43.41
C LEU A 202 2.46 -10.57 43.69
N VAL A 203 3.38 -9.62 43.54
CA VAL A 203 4.82 -9.82 43.80
C VAL A 203 5.10 -9.89 45.29
N LYS A 204 4.44 -9.05 46.08
CA LYS A 204 4.53 -9.09 47.54
C LYS A 204 3.85 -10.35 48.12
N THR A 205 2.98 -11.00 47.35
CA THR A 205 2.12 -12.11 47.80
C THR A 205 2.22 -13.31 46.83
N PRO A 206 3.35 -14.04 46.80
CA PRO A 206 3.67 -15.01 45.74
C PRO A 206 2.84 -16.32 45.74
N ASN A 207 1.94 -16.54 46.71
CA ASN A 207 1.22 -17.80 46.89
C ASN A 207 -0.25 -17.72 46.44
N ASN A 208 -0.48 -17.15 45.27
CA ASN A 208 -1.81 -16.66 44.89
C ASN A 208 -2.58 -17.63 43.98
N ASN A 209 -3.73 -18.10 44.48
CA ASN A 209 -4.77 -18.79 43.71
C ASN A 209 -5.57 -17.84 42.79
N VAL A 210 -4.98 -16.71 42.43
CA VAL A 210 -5.52 -15.71 41.51
C VAL A 210 -4.60 -15.54 40.29
N LYS A 211 -5.17 -15.09 39.18
CA LYS A 211 -4.46 -14.75 37.94
C LYS A 211 -4.83 -13.34 37.49
N LEU A 212 -3.92 -12.72 36.74
CA LEU A 212 -4.20 -11.49 36.01
C LEU A 212 -4.83 -11.82 34.66
N ASN A 213 -5.89 -11.10 34.33
CA ASN A 213 -6.53 -11.11 33.03
C ASN A 213 -6.41 -9.70 32.47
N TYR A 214 -5.77 -9.59 31.32
CA TYR A 214 -5.52 -8.30 30.69
C TYR A 214 -6.77 -7.81 29.96
N PHE A 215 -7.21 -6.58 30.26
CA PHE A 215 -8.30 -5.95 29.51
C PHE A 215 -7.79 -5.39 28.19
N SER A 216 -8.61 -5.41 27.15
CA SER A 216 -8.36 -4.56 25.98
C SER A 216 -8.85 -3.13 26.26
N LYS A 217 -7.97 -2.14 26.46
CA LYS A 217 -8.21 -0.68 26.30
C LYS A 217 -9.51 -0.09 26.89
N VAL A 218 -10.04 -0.67 27.95
CA VAL A 218 -11.45 -0.49 28.32
C VAL A 218 -11.64 0.29 29.61
N ILE A 219 -10.77 0.04 30.59
CA ILE A 219 -10.68 0.76 31.86
C ILE A 219 -9.20 1.09 32.00
N LYS A 220 -8.92 2.38 32.11
CA LYS A 220 -7.59 2.96 32.24
C LYS A 220 -7.54 3.78 33.52
N THR A 221 -6.36 3.91 34.09
CA THR A 221 -6.07 4.86 35.17
C THR A 221 -5.35 6.04 34.56
N ASP A 222 -5.87 7.24 34.81
CA ASP A 222 -5.37 8.46 34.19
C ASP A 222 -4.58 9.23 35.24
N TYR A 223 -3.30 9.45 34.96
CA TYR A 223 -2.36 10.16 35.81
C TYR A 223 -2.04 11.52 35.20
N TYR A 224 -2.41 12.58 35.89
CA TYR A 224 -2.24 13.96 35.44
C TYR A 224 -0.97 14.59 36.00
N THR A 225 -0.49 15.59 35.24
CA THR A 225 0.50 16.55 35.71
C THR A 225 -0.20 17.87 35.97
N GLY A 226 0.10 18.52 37.08
CA GLY A 226 -0.43 19.84 37.41
C GLY A 226 0.61 20.71 38.09
N GLY A 227 0.30 21.98 38.26
CA GLY A 227 1.15 22.93 38.95
C GLY A 227 0.44 24.25 39.21
N LYS A 228 1.05 25.11 40.03
CA LYS A 228 0.47 26.42 40.35
C LYS A 228 0.38 27.27 39.07
N ALA A 229 -0.62 28.14 38.99
CA ALA A 229 -0.88 28.97 37.80
C ALA A 229 0.34 29.77 37.29
N GLU A 230 1.26 30.16 38.18
CA GLU A 230 2.50 30.85 37.78
C GLU A 230 3.47 30.00 36.94
N PHE A 231 3.32 28.67 36.95
CA PHE A 231 4.11 27.70 36.19
C PHE A 231 3.43 27.23 34.90
N GLN A 232 2.34 27.87 34.47
CA GLN A 232 1.64 27.50 33.22
C GLN A 232 2.57 27.35 32.02
N PRO A 233 3.57 28.23 31.78
CA PRO A 233 4.49 28.05 30.64
C PRO A 233 5.30 26.73 30.69
N LEU A 234 5.58 26.19 31.87
CA LEU A 234 6.22 24.87 32.01
C LEU A 234 5.23 23.73 31.77
N LEU A 235 3.99 23.87 32.25
CA LEU A 235 2.92 22.90 32.00
C LEU A 235 2.65 22.75 30.50
N ASP A 236 2.61 23.86 29.76
CA ASP A 236 2.42 23.86 28.29
C ASP A 236 3.57 23.14 27.56
N ILE A 237 4.81 23.25 28.07
CA ILE A 237 5.97 22.53 27.51
C ILE A 237 5.86 21.04 27.84
N ILE A 238 5.50 20.69 29.08
CA ILE A 238 5.30 19.30 29.52
C ILE A 238 4.20 18.63 28.70
N GLU A 239 3.08 19.30 28.46
CA GLU A 239 1.99 18.80 27.61
C GLU A 239 2.48 18.51 26.19
N ARG A 240 3.28 19.40 25.60
CA ARG A 240 3.90 19.15 24.28
C ARG A 240 4.88 17.98 24.28
N ILE A 241 5.56 17.71 25.39
CA ILE A 241 6.40 16.51 25.53
C ILE A 241 5.51 15.27 25.55
N PHE A 242 4.44 15.25 26.34
CA PHE A 242 3.51 14.12 26.39
C PHE A 242 2.84 13.85 25.04
N ASP A 243 2.43 14.91 24.34
CA ASP A 243 1.81 14.83 23.01
C ASP A 243 2.75 14.30 21.92
N ASN A 244 4.07 14.32 22.16
CA ASN A 244 5.04 13.68 21.29
C ASN A 244 4.99 12.15 21.48
N LYS A 245 4.09 11.50 20.73
CA LYS A 245 3.83 10.07 20.85
C LYS A 245 5.06 9.19 20.65
N ASP A 246 5.96 9.53 19.73
CA ASP A 246 7.13 8.70 19.45
C ASP A 246 8.12 8.73 20.64
N LEU A 247 8.33 9.92 21.21
CA LEU A 247 9.13 10.11 22.41
C LEU A 247 8.51 9.44 23.64
N THR A 248 7.23 9.71 23.90
CA THR A 248 6.53 9.15 25.06
C THR A 248 6.53 7.62 24.96
N MET A 249 6.17 7.04 23.80
CA MET A 249 6.22 5.59 23.59
C MET A 249 7.61 4.98 23.83
N LYS A 250 8.68 5.67 23.41
CA LYS A 250 10.05 5.24 23.68
C LYS A 250 10.34 5.17 25.17
N PHE A 251 9.99 6.19 25.95
CA PHE A 251 10.18 6.18 27.41
C PHE A 251 9.38 5.07 28.08
N PHE A 252 8.11 4.88 27.69
CA PHE A 252 7.30 3.77 28.21
C PHE A 252 7.94 2.41 27.91
N HIS A 253 8.48 2.22 26.71
CA HIS A 253 9.13 0.97 26.32
C HIS A 253 10.42 0.73 27.12
N GLU A 254 11.34 1.69 27.14
CA GLU A 254 12.63 1.59 27.83
C GLU A 254 12.44 1.37 29.35
N GLU A 255 11.55 2.12 29.98
CA GLU A 255 11.31 2.01 31.42
C GLU A 255 10.54 0.74 31.78
N THR A 256 9.67 0.22 30.92
CA THR A 256 9.05 -1.10 31.14
C THR A 256 10.11 -2.20 31.17
N LEU A 257 11.00 -2.25 30.17
CA LEU A 257 12.09 -3.23 30.14
C LEU A 257 12.99 -3.09 31.38
N SER A 258 13.35 -1.86 31.75
CA SER A 258 14.22 -1.64 32.91
C SER A 258 13.52 -1.94 34.24
N TYR A 259 12.23 -1.70 34.37
CA TYR A 259 11.44 -1.95 35.57
C TYR A 259 11.25 -3.45 35.79
N THR A 260 10.81 -4.18 34.75
CA THR A 260 10.67 -5.65 34.78
C THR A 260 12.00 -6.33 35.11
N LYS A 261 13.11 -5.88 34.50
CA LYS A 261 14.43 -6.41 34.81
C LYS A 261 14.80 -6.24 36.29
N ASN A 262 14.61 -5.04 36.84
CA ASN A 262 14.88 -4.76 38.25
C ASN A 262 14.06 -5.65 39.18
N LYS A 263 12.78 -5.89 38.83
CA LYS A 263 11.87 -6.74 39.57
C LYS A 263 12.28 -8.22 39.57
N LEU A 264 12.71 -8.74 38.43
CA LEU A 264 13.22 -10.12 38.32
C LEU A 264 14.56 -10.32 39.02
N GLU A 265 15.41 -9.28 39.06
CA GLU A 265 16.67 -9.25 39.83
C GLU A 265 16.47 -9.38 41.35
N ILE A 266 15.24 -9.46 41.88
CA ILE A 266 14.99 -9.56 43.33
C ILE A 266 15.09 -11.01 43.86
N SER A 267 14.90 -12.03 43.02
CA SER A 267 14.98 -13.44 43.46
C SER A 267 16.38 -14.03 43.25
N ASN A 268 17.04 -14.45 44.34
CA ASN A 268 18.37 -15.11 44.28
C ASN A 268 18.37 -16.37 43.39
N GLU A 269 17.26 -17.12 43.38
CA GLU A 269 17.11 -18.32 42.56
C GLU A 269 17.06 -17.97 41.07
N ILE A 270 16.35 -16.91 40.70
CA ILE A 270 16.27 -16.42 39.31
C ILE A 270 17.62 -15.84 38.88
N GLN A 271 18.32 -15.11 39.75
CA GLN A 271 19.66 -14.60 39.47
C GLN A 271 20.66 -15.73 39.20
N GLU A 272 20.63 -16.78 40.02
CA GLU A 272 21.49 -17.95 39.84
C GLU A 272 21.16 -18.71 38.56
N TYR A 273 19.86 -18.88 38.27
CA TYR A 273 19.39 -19.46 37.01
C TYR A 273 19.89 -18.66 35.80
N ILE A 274 19.67 -17.34 35.77
CA ILE A 274 20.13 -16.45 34.69
C ILE A 274 21.66 -16.50 34.54
N LYS A 275 22.40 -16.53 35.65
CA LYS A 275 23.88 -16.60 35.61
C LYS A 275 24.38 -17.92 35.01
N ASN A 276 23.69 -19.02 35.29
CA ASN A 276 24.08 -20.36 34.85
C ASN A 276 23.56 -20.68 33.44
N ARG A 277 22.43 -20.11 33.04
CA ARG A 277 21.79 -20.32 31.74
C ARG A 277 22.32 -19.30 30.72
N LYS A 278 23.15 -19.77 29.78
CA LYS A 278 23.73 -18.88 28.74
C LYS A 278 22.84 -18.70 27.52
N LYS A 279 21.97 -19.68 27.23
CA LYS A 279 21.15 -19.73 26.02
C LYS A 279 19.78 -20.34 26.32
N ILE A 280 18.77 -19.87 25.60
CA ILE A 280 17.44 -20.48 25.51
C ILE A 280 17.16 -20.80 24.03
N LYS A 281 16.87 -22.05 23.73
CA LYS A 281 16.48 -22.54 22.41
C LYS A 281 14.96 -22.48 22.24
N VAL A 282 14.50 -21.76 21.23
CA VAL A 282 13.07 -21.62 20.91
C VAL A 282 12.77 -22.42 19.65
N PHE A 283 11.81 -23.34 19.74
CA PHE A 283 11.36 -24.12 18.60
C PHE A 283 10.69 -23.25 17.55
N LEU A 284 11.03 -23.49 16.28
CA LEU A 284 10.33 -22.95 15.13
C LEU A 284 9.85 -24.05 14.18
N PRO A 285 8.56 -24.04 13.79
CA PRO A 285 8.04 -24.98 12.82
C PRO A 285 8.64 -24.69 11.45
N SER A 286 8.71 -25.74 10.64
CA SER A 286 9.21 -25.68 9.27
C SER A 286 8.25 -24.98 8.28
N PHE A 287 7.03 -24.67 8.70
CA PHE A 287 5.97 -24.10 7.86
C PHE A 287 5.51 -22.71 8.35
N GLU A 288 5.41 -21.78 7.41
CA GLU A 288 4.97 -20.39 7.62
C GLU A 288 3.44 -20.31 7.65
N GLU A 289 2.82 -20.81 8.72
CA GLU A 289 1.38 -20.63 8.90
C GLU A 289 1.06 -19.21 9.27
N PHE A 290 1.64 -18.69 10.35
CA PHE A 290 1.31 -17.35 10.83
C PHE A 290 2.52 -16.43 10.61
N PRO A 291 2.69 -15.83 9.42
CA PRO A 291 3.82 -14.91 9.17
C PRO A 291 3.87 -13.75 10.16
N GLN A 292 2.73 -13.36 10.75
CA GLN A 292 2.67 -12.39 11.86
C GLN A 292 3.35 -12.88 13.14
N LEU A 293 3.35 -14.18 13.40
CA LEU A 293 4.05 -14.76 14.55
C LEU A 293 5.53 -14.89 14.28
N PHE A 294 5.89 -15.37 13.10
CA PHE A 294 7.29 -15.51 12.70
C PHE A 294 7.41 -15.65 11.18
N TYR A 295 8.39 -14.97 10.58
CA TYR A 295 8.81 -15.20 9.20
C TYR A 295 10.29 -14.87 9.02
N ILE A 296 10.88 -15.34 7.93
CA ILE A 296 12.24 -14.95 7.54
C ILE A 296 12.15 -13.98 6.37
N ASN A 297 12.73 -12.79 6.51
CA ASN A 297 12.74 -11.80 5.43
C ASN A 297 13.74 -12.19 4.32
N GLU A 298 13.77 -11.41 3.24
CA GLU A 298 14.66 -11.66 2.08
C GLU A 298 16.17 -11.68 2.46
N ASN A 299 16.54 -11.00 3.54
CA ASN A 299 17.91 -10.94 4.06
C ASN A 299 18.24 -12.08 5.04
N LYS A 300 17.37 -13.10 5.14
CA LYS A 300 17.50 -14.22 6.09
C LYS A 300 17.45 -13.80 7.57
N VAL A 301 16.86 -12.64 7.87
CA VAL A 301 16.69 -12.16 9.24
C VAL A 301 15.31 -12.62 9.76
N PRO A 302 15.27 -13.27 10.93
CA PRO A 302 14.02 -13.55 11.64
C PRO A 302 13.24 -12.26 11.96
N GLU A 303 11.96 -12.24 11.62
CA GLU A 303 11.03 -11.17 11.94
C GLU A 303 9.70 -11.76 12.44
N GLY A 304 8.82 -10.91 12.97
CA GLY A 304 7.50 -11.29 13.49
C GLY A 304 7.42 -11.17 15.01
N PHE A 305 6.21 -11.40 15.53
CA PHE A 305 5.90 -11.23 16.96
C PHE A 305 6.83 -12.03 17.87
N LEU A 306 7.08 -13.31 17.56
CA LEU A 306 7.93 -14.17 18.40
C LEU A 306 9.37 -13.68 18.42
N ASN A 307 9.89 -13.17 17.30
CA ASN A 307 11.23 -12.57 17.27
C ASN A 307 11.32 -11.36 18.20
N ASN A 308 10.35 -10.44 18.12
CA ASN A 308 10.33 -9.26 18.99
C ASN A 308 10.14 -9.64 20.46
N TYR A 309 9.20 -10.54 20.73
CA TYR A 309 8.91 -11.07 22.06
C TYR A 309 10.16 -11.66 22.72
N PHE A 310 10.84 -12.59 22.03
CA PHE A 310 12.04 -13.20 22.59
C PHE A 310 13.25 -12.26 22.60
N TYR A 311 13.32 -11.27 21.71
CA TYR A 311 14.33 -10.20 21.79
C TYR A 311 14.16 -9.37 23.08
N GLU A 312 12.93 -9.05 23.48
CA GLU A 312 12.69 -8.38 24.76
C GLU A 312 13.08 -9.28 25.94
N ILE A 313 12.76 -10.57 25.88
CA ILE A 313 13.22 -11.56 26.88
C ILE A 313 14.76 -11.58 26.99
N ASP A 314 15.48 -11.59 25.87
CA ASP A 314 16.94 -11.48 25.84
C ASP A 314 17.41 -10.22 26.58
N LYS A 315 16.82 -9.05 26.28
CA LYS A 315 17.19 -7.78 26.94
C LYS A 315 16.96 -7.78 28.44
N ILE A 316 15.87 -8.39 28.88
CA ILE A 316 15.52 -8.45 30.30
C ILE A 316 16.43 -9.42 31.03
N LEU A 317 16.54 -10.65 30.53
CA LEU A 317 17.25 -11.73 31.21
C LEU A 317 18.77 -11.65 30.99
N GLY A 318 19.22 -11.08 29.87
CA GLY A 318 20.61 -11.17 29.43
C GLY A 318 20.99 -12.58 28.96
N ILE A 319 20.01 -13.39 28.55
CA ILE A 319 20.21 -14.75 28.05
C ILE A 319 19.98 -14.74 26.53
N GLN A 320 20.97 -15.24 25.79
CA GLN A 320 20.89 -15.29 24.33
C GLN A 320 19.76 -16.22 23.87
N ILE A 321 18.89 -15.73 22.99
CA ILE A 321 17.86 -16.55 22.34
C ILE A 321 18.39 -17.12 21.02
N GLU A 322 18.21 -18.42 20.83
CA GLU A 322 18.50 -19.10 19.57
C GLU A 322 17.24 -19.78 19.05
N PHE A 323 16.88 -19.49 17.80
CA PHE A 323 15.74 -20.10 17.13
C PHE A 323 16.17 -21.36 16.38
N GLU A 324 15.57 -22.50 16.71
CA GLU A 324 15.95 -23.81 16.17
C GLU A 324 14.84 -24.40 15.29
N ARG A 325 15.22 -24.89 14.11
CA ARG A 325 14.32 -25.61 13.20
C ARG A 325 14.58 -27.11 13.30
N GLU A 326 13.52 -27.91 13.30
CA GLU A 326 13.57 -29.37 13.11
C GLU A 326 14.22 -30.20 14.26
N ASN A 327 14.59 -29.58 15.39
CA ASN A 327 15.19 -30.28 16.53
C ASN A 327 14.14 -30.64 17.60
N ILE A 328 14.31 -31.80 18.26
CA ILE A 328 13.49 -32.21 19.43
C ILE A 328 14.04 -31.56 20.73
N ASP A 329 15.28 -31.08 20.70
CA ASP A 329 15.98 -30.47 21.84
C ASP A 329 15.81 -28.94 21.84
N PHE A 330 14.63 -28.48 22.27
CA PHE A 330 14.31 -27.07 22.49
C PHE A 330 13.90 -26.83 23.94
N ASP A 331 14.08 -25.60 24.42
CA ASP A 331 13.72 -25.19 25.77
C ASP A 331 12.30 -24.62 25.83
N VAL A 332 11.82 -24.05 24.72
CA VAL A 332 10.49 -23.45 24.61
C VAL A 332 9.85 -23.82 23.28
N ASP A 333 8.66 -24.40 23.32
CA ASP A 333 7.76 -24.58 22.18
C ASP A 333 6.68 -23.48 22.18
N PRO A 334 6.76 -22.46 21.31
CA PRO A 334 5.75 -21.42 21.25
C PRO A 334 4.45 -21.86 20.55
N PHE A 335 4.28 -23.13 20.19
CA PHE A 335 3.17 -23.57 19.35
C PHE A 335 2.26 -24.61 20.01
N ILE A 336 2.19 -24.61 21.34
CA ILE A 336 1.21 -25.41 22.08
C ILE A 336 -0.18 -24.83 21.82
N LEU A 337 -1.08 -25.67 21.30
CA LEU A 337 -2.37 -25.27 20.78
C LEU A 337 -3.49 -25.63 21.76
N SER A 338 -4.34 -24.66 22.11
CA SER A 338 -5.60 -24.91 22.82
C SER A 338 -6.79 -24.29 22.08
N VAL A 339 -7.98 -24.81 22.36
CA VAL A 339 -9.25 -24.35 21.81
C VAL A 339 -10.18 -24.05 22.96
N ASN A 340 -10.57 -22.79 23.12
CA ASN A 340 -11.42 -22.34 24.23
C ASN A 340 -10.88 -22.77 25.62
N GLY A 341 -9.55 -22.71 25.80
CA GLY A 341 -8.87 -23.17 27.02
C GLY A 341 -8.72 -24.69 27.16
N GLU A 342 -9.28 -25.51 26.27
CA GLU A 342 -9.05 -26.95 26.23
C GLU A 342 -7.86 -27.29 25.34
N GLU A 343 -6.90 -28.00 25.89
CA GLU A 343 -5.70 -28.40 25.18
C GLU A 343 -6.00 -29.42 24.07
N LEU A 344 -5.45 -29.17 22.88
CA LEU A 344 -5.50 -30.11 21.76
C LEU A 344 -4.43 -31.19 21.96
N ILE A 345 -4.69 -32.13 22.88
CA ILE A 345 -3.89 -33.33 23.19
C ILE A 345 -2.39 -33.10 22.95
N SER A 346 -1.67 -32.56 23.94
CA SER A 346 -0.25 -32.87 24.04
C SER A 346 -0.14 -34.38 24.29
N GLU A 347 0.42 -35.10 23.33
CA GLU A 347 0.85 -36.49 23.55
C GLU A 347 1.97 -36.60 24.60
N ASN A 348 2.45 -35.48 25.13
CA ASN A 348 3.63 -35.38 25.98
C ASN A 348 3.27 -34.86 27.38
N GLU A 349 3.07 -35.78 28.33
CA GLU A 349 2.87 -35.46 29.75
C GLU A 349 4.09 -34.78 30.39
N GLU A 350 5.17 -34.50 29.66
CA GLU A 350 6.43 -33.94 30.16
C GLU A 350 6.57 -32.42 29.96
N ILE A 351 5.52 -31.70 29.53
CA ILE A 351 5.57 -30.25 29.26
C ILE A 351 4.70 -29.45 30.24
N LEU A 352 5.17 -28.28 30.66
CA LEU A 352 4.43 -27.22 31.36
C LEU A 352 3.97 -26.18 30.35
N ILE A 353 2.70 -25.79 30.43
CA ILE A 353 2.05 -24.90 29.45
C ILE A 353 1.74 -23.58 30.12
N THR A 354 2.19 -22.48 29.53
CA THR A 354 1.89 -21.13 30.01
C THR A 354 0.44 -20.74 29.73
N GLU A 355 -0.01 -19.64 30.33
CA GLU A 355 -1.19 -18.94 29.81
C GLU A 355 -0.97 -18.60 28.31
N PRO A 356 -2.03 -18.54 27.49
CA PRO A 356 -1.90 -18.21 26.08
C PRO A 356 -1.28 -16.83 25.85
N TYR A 357 -0.25 -16.75 25.01
CA TYR A 357 0.36 -15.49 24.61
C TYR A 357 -0.36 -14.81 23.44
N THR A 358 -1.19 -15.57 22.72
CA THR A 358 -2.04 -15.05 21.66
C THR A 358 -3.30 -15.86 21.45
N GLN A 359 -4.34 -15.19 20.98
CA GLN A 359 -5.56 -15.80 20.47
C GLN A 359 -5.69 -15.45 18.99
N ILE A 360 -6.04 -16.44 18.17
CA ILE A 360 -6.13 -16.34 16.72
C ILE A 360 -7.62 -16.47 16.36
N PRO A 361 -8.27 -15.37 15.94
CA PRO A 361 -9.65 -15.43 15.47
C PRO A 361 -9.69 -16.14 14.12
N LEU A 362 -10.50 -17.20 14.03
CA LEU A 362 -10.67 -17.96 12.79
C LEU A 362 -11.90 -17.50 12.03
N LEU A 363 -11.74 -17.32 10.72
CA LEU A 363 -12.81 -17.02 9.78
C LEU A 363 -12.92 -18.11 8.73
N ILE A 364 -14.11 -18.22 8.16
CA ILE A 364 -14.40 -19.09 7.02
C ILE A 364 -14.27 -18.24 5.77
N PHE A 365 -13.56 -18.74 4.76
CA PHE A 365 -13.43 -18.12 3.46
C PHE A 365 -13.94 -19.06 2.37
N ASN A 366 -14.59 -18.50 1.35
CA ASN A 366 -15.01 -19.20 0.15
C ASN A 366 -14.77 -18.33 -1.09
N SER A 367 -15.17 -18.83 -2.26
CA SER A 367 -15.11 -18.04 -3.49
C SER A 367 -16.11 -16.88 -3.46
N SER A 368 -15.77 -15.76 -4.10
CA SER A 368 -16.55 -14.51 -4.07
C SER A 368 -17.99 -14.61 -4.60
N ASP A 369 -18.30 -15.66 -5.36
CA ASP A 369 -19.62 -15.91 -5.93
C ASP A 369 -20.46 -16.92 -5.13
N GLU A 370 -19.94 -17.43 -4.01
CA GLU A 370 -20.61 -18.38 -3.13
C GLU A 370 -21.39 -17.69 -1.99
N SER A 371 -22.35 -18.41 -1.41
CA SER A 371 -23.19 -17.91 -0.32
C SER A 371 -22.49 -17.90 1.05
N TYR A 372 -23.01 -17.11 1.98
CA TYR A 372 -22.61 -17.10 3.39
C TYR A 372 -22.74 -18.49 4.02
N VAL A 373 -21.81 -18.85 4.91
CA VAL A 373 -21.76 -20.10 5.66
C VAL A 373 -22.23 -19.83 7.10
N PRO A 374 -23.49 -20.14 7.44
CA PRO A 374 -24.12 -19.52 8.60
C PRO A 374 -23.67 -20.06 9.96
N TYR A 375 -23.12 -21.28 10.05
CA TYR A 375 -22.73 -21.89 11.34
C TYR A 375 -21.65 -22.96 11.20
N PHE A 376 -20.86 -23.15 12.27
CA PHE A 376 -19.83 -24.19 12.39
C PHE A 376 -20.37 -25.62 12.20
N ASP A 377 -21.57 -25.92 12.72
CA ASP A 377 -22.16 -27.26 12.63
C ASP A 377 -22.43 -27.72 11.19
N ASN A 378 -22.49 -26.78 10.24
CA ASN A 378 -22.67 -27.08 8.82
C ASN A 378 -21.35 -27.38 8.09
N LEU A 379 -20.19 -27.25 8.73
CA LEU A 379 -18.88 -27.49 8.09
C LEU A 379 -18.73 -28.93 7.55
N LYS A 380 -19.45 -29.91 8.13
CA LYS A 380 -19.49 -31.30 7.66
C LYS A 380 -20.01 -31.47 6.23
N LYS A 381 -20.64 -30.44 5.65
CA LYS A 381 -21.15 -30.46 4.26
C LYS A 381 -20.15 -29.93 3.23
N TYR A 382 -19.07 -29.30 3.69
CA TYR A 382 -18.10 -28.63 2.82
C TYR A 382 -16.83 -29.45 2.70
N ARG A 383 -16.17 -29.34 1.54
CA ARG A 383 -14.80 -29.78 1.31
C ARG A 383 -13.86 -28.66 1.75
N ILE A 384 -13.11 -28.89 2.81
CA ILE A 384 -12.32 -27.88 3.49
C ILE A 384 -10.86 -28.00 3.03
N ALA A 385 -10.35 -27.00 2.32
CA ALA A 385 -8.95 -26.94 1.95
C ALA A 385 -8.09 -26.55 3.16
N VAL A 386 -7.02 -27.31 3.39
CA VAL A 386 -6.10 -27.07 4.51
C VAL A 386 -4.66 -27.42 4.13
N VAL A 387 -3.68 -26.73 4.72
CA VAL A 387 -2.28 -27.10 4.59
C VAL A 387 -2.02 -28.35 5.43
N ARG A 388 -1.32 -29.33 4.87
CA ARG A 388 -0.99 -30.57 5.60
C ARG A 388 -0.09 -30.29 6.80
N ASN A 389 -0.35 -30.97 7.91
CA ASN A 389 0.29 -30.89 9.22
C ASN A 389 0.11 -29.53 9.92
N SER A 390 -0.86 -28.72 9.48
CA SER A 390 -1.03 -27.37 9.99
C SER A 390 -1.76 -27.29 11.33
N PHE A 391 -1.63 -26.16 12.04
CA PHE A 391 -2.44 -25.87 13.24
C PHE A 391 -3.94 -25.87 12.91
N ILE A 392 -4.30 -25.34 11.74
CA ILE A 392 -5.68 -25.40 11.25
C ILE A 392 -6.12 -26.84 10.99
N GLU A 393 -5.26 -27.70 10.43
CA GLU A 393 -5.60 -29.12 10.27
C GLU A 393 -5.83 -29.79 11.63
N ARG A 394 -4.94 -29.59 12.60
CA ARG A 394 -5.08 -30.16 13.95
C ARG A 394 -6.38 -29.72 14.61
N TYR A 395 -6.70 -28.43 14.53
CA TYR A 395 -7.97 -27.86 15.01
C TYR A 395 -9.18 -28.56 14.35
N LEU A 396 -9.19 -28.69 13.03
CA LEU A 396 -10.31 -29.31 12.30
C LEU A 396 -10.44 -30.82 12.58
N LEU A 397 -9.33 -31.52 12.79
CA LEU A 397 -9.33 -32.93 13.19
C LEU A 397 -9.96 -33.12 14.57
N TYR A 398 -9.60 -32.30 15.55
CA TYR A 398 -10.21 -32.31 16.88
C TYR A 398 -11.71 -32.02 16.85
N LYS A 399 -12.15 -31.13 15.94
CA LYS A 399 -13.57 -30.86 15.69
C LYS A 399 -14.29 -31.97 14.92
N GLY A 400 -13.62 -33.08 14.61
CA GLY A 400 -14.20 -34.24 13.93
C GLY A 400 -14.47 -34.03 12.44
N LEU A 401 -13.78 -33.09 11.79
CA LEU A 401 -13.95 -32.77 10.36
C LEU A 401 -12.94 -33.48 9.45
N GLY A 402 -12.24 -34.51 9.94
CA GLY A 402 -11.17 -35.19 9.20
C GLY A 402 -11.57 -35.74 7.82
N ASN A 403 -12.82 -36.20 7.67
CA ASN A 403 -13.36 -36.72 6.41
C ASN A 403 -13.64 -35.61 5.37
N ASN A 404 -13.68 -34.36 5.79
CA ASN A 404 -13.98 -33.20 4.95
C ASN A 404 -12.71 -32.51 4.41
N LEU A 405 -11.53 -32.89 4.90
CA LEU A 405 -10.28 -32.18 4.62
C LEU A 405 -9.69 -32.56 3.26
N ILE A 406 -9.44 -31.56 2.43
CA ILE A 406 -8.57 -31.65 1.25
C ILE A 406 -7.22 -31.03 1.61
N ARG A 407 -6.21 -31.88 1.70
CA ARG A 407 -4.86 -31.50 2.14
C ARG A 407 -4.00 -31.03 0.98
N PHE A 408 -3.33 -29.90 1.18
CA PHE A 408 -2.42 -29.30 0.21
C PHE A 408 -1.03 -29.09 0.81
N LYS A 409 -0.02 -28.89 -0.04
CA LYS A 409 1.37 -28.74 0.42
C LYS A 409 1.66 -27.38 1.03
N ASN A 410 0.99 -26.33 0.56
CA ASN A 410 1.25 -24.94 0.93
C ASN A 410 -0.02 -24.10 0.82
N ILE A 411 0.01 -22.90 1.41
CA ILE A 411 -1.14 -21.99 1.44
C ILE A 411 -1.55 -21.51 0.04
N ARG A 412 -0.61 -21.36 -0.90
CA ARG A 412 -0.93 -20.99 -2.30
C ARG A 412 -1.87 -22.01 -2.94
N GLU A 413 -1.60 -23.29 -2.76
CA GLU A 413 -2.46 -24.38 -3.27
C GLU A 413 -3.83 -24.38 -2.60
N VAL A 414 -3.91 -24.14 -1.29
CA VAL A 414 -5.18 -24.00 -0.55
C VAL A 414 -6.02 -22.86 -1.12
N LEU A 415 -5.44 -21.66 -1.22
CA LEU A 415 -6.13 -20.47 -1.74
C LEU A 415 -6.59 -20.68 -3.19
N THR A 416 -5.72 -21.27 -4.02
CA THR A 416 -6.04 -21.58 -5.42
C THR A 416 -7.16 -22.62 -5.51
N ALA A 417 -7.17 -23.63 -4.64
CA ALA A 417 -8.19 -24.67 -4.64
C ALA A 417 -9.59 -24.13 -4.30
N VAL A 418 -9.69 -23.17 -3.38
CA VAL A 418 -10.97 -22.53 -3.05
C VAL A 418 -11.39 -21.56 -4.15
N SER A 419 -10.48 -20.73 -4.65
CA SER A 419 -10.75 -19.80 -5.77
C SER A 419 -11.17 -20.53 -7.06
N SER A 420 -10.61 -21.72 -7.31
CA SER A 420 -10.96 -22.58 -8.47
C SER A 420 -12.07 -23.60 -8.19
N LYS A 421 -12.71 -23.54 -7.01
CA LYS A 421 -13.80 -24.45 -6.58
C LYS A 421 -13.44 -25.95 -6.51
N LYS A 422 -12.14 -26.26 -6.45
CA LYS A 422 -11.63 -27.61 -6.14
C LYS A 422 -11.91 -27.99 -4.68
N ALA A 423 -11.96 -27.00 -3.80
CA ALA A 423 -12.49 -27.09 -2.45
C ALA A 423 -13.56 -26.00 -2.26
N ASP A 424 -14.45 -26.19 -1.30
CA ASP A 424 -15.58 -25.27 -1.11
C ASP A 424 -15.19 -24.09 -0.21
N ILE A 425 -14.42 -24.38 0.85
CA ILE A 425 -14.02 -23.39 1.84
C ILE A 425 -12.58 -23.62 2.32
N LEU A 426 -12.00 -22.59 2.93
CA LEU A 426 -10.83 -22.69 3.81
C LEU A 426 -11.13 -21.96 5.13
N ILE A 427 -10.36 -22.30 6.17
CA ILE A 427 -10.45 -21.67 7.48
C ILE A 427 -9.09 -21.09 7.82
N GLY A 428 -9.05 -19.85 8.32
CA GLY A 428 -7.80 -19.17 8.67
C GLY A 428 -8.01 -17.79 9.27
N GLU A 429 -6.92 -17.10 9.56
CA GLU A 429 -6.95 -15.74 10.11
C GLU A 429 -7.05 -14.70 8.97
N LEU A 430 -7.84 -13.64 9.16
CA LEU A 430 -8.06 -12.61 8.13
C LEU A 430 -6.78 -12.01 7.55
N GLN A 431 -5.85 -11.60 8.42
CA GLN A 431 -4.63 -10.92 7.99
C GLN A 431 -3.72 -11.86 7.18
N GLN A 432 -3.62 -13.12 7.62
CA GLN A 432 -2.85 -14.16 6.95
C GLN A 432 -3.41 -14.45 5.54
N ILE A 433 -4.72 -14.68 5.45
CA ILE A 433 -5.38 -14.98 4.17
C ILE A 433 -5.29 -13.79 3.22
N ASP A 434 -5.50 -12.56 3.70
CA ASP A 434 -5.35 -11.34 2.89
C ASP A 434 -3.91 -11.16 2.38
N TYR A 435 -2.90 -11.36 3.24
CA TYR A 435 -1.49 -11.28 2.87
C TYR A 435 -1.13 -12.25 1.75
N PHE A 436 -1.42 -13.54 1.93
CA PHE A 436 -1.08 -14.55 0.94
C PHE A 436 -1.92 -14.43 -0.34
N SER A 437 -3.18 -14.01 -0.24
CA SER A 437 -4.02 -13.75 -1.42
C SER A 437 -3.40 -12.64 -2.28
N LYS A 438 -2.90 -11.55 -1.67
CA LYS A 438 -2.18 -10.48 -2.38
C LYS A 438 -0.85 -10.97 -2.94
N LEU A 439 -0.05 -11.67 -2.14
CA LEU A 439 1.26 -12.20 -2.54
C LEU A 439 1.17 -13.09 -3.79
N TYR A 440 0.13 -13.93 -3.86
CA TYR A 440 -0.10 -14.85 -4.98
C TYR A 440 -1.10 -14.35 -6.03
N SER A 441 -1.54 -13.10 -5.94
CA SER A 441 -2.50 -12.47 -6.87
C SER A 441 -3.83 -13.22 -7.02
N ILE A 442 -4.33 -13.80 -5.93
CA ILE A 442 -5.64 -14.48 -5.86
C ILE A 442 -6.68 -13.45 -5.43
N ARG A 443 -7.70 -13.20 -6.26
CA ARG A 443 -8.69 -12.14 -6.03
C ARG A 443 -10.10 -12.65 -5.71
N ASP A 444 -10.40 -13.90 -6.02
CA ASP A 444 -11.75 -14.46 -5.94
C ASP A 444 -11.98 -15.21 -4.61
N LEU A 445 -11.70 -14.54 -3.49
CA LEU A 445 -11.94 -15.02 -2.14
C LEU A 445 -12.69 -13.96 -1.33
N GLN A 446 -13.60 -14.39 -0.45
CA GLN A 446 -14.33 -13.53 0.47
C GLN A 446 -14.46 -14.16 1.86
N VAL A 447 -14.73 -13.34 2.87
CA VAL A 447 -15.13 -13.82 4.20
C VAL A 447 -16.57 -14.32 4.13
N ALA A 448 -16.76 -15.59 4.44
CA ALA A 448 -18.02 -16.30 4.31
C ALA A 448 -18.68 -16.62 5.66
N GLY A 449 -17.98 -16.43 6.77
CA GLY A 449 -18.50 -16.71 8.11
C GLY A 449 -17.43 -16.58 9.19
N THR A 450 -17.88 -16.66 10.44
CA THR A 450 -17.03 -16.59 11.64
C THR A 450 -17.01 -17.94 12.35
N ILE A 451 -15.90 -18.25 13.00
CA ILE A 451 -15.80 -19.38 13.93
C ILE A 451 -15.82 -18.80 15.35
N GLN A 452 -16.66 -19.37 16.21
CA GLN A 452 -16.77 -18.94 17.62
C GLN A 452 -15.62 -19.47 18.48
N ASP A 453 -15.02 -20.58 18.08
CA ASP A 453 -13.86 -21.12 18.78
C ASP A 453 -12.70 -20.13 18.75
N LYS A 454 -12.07 -19.96 19.91
CA LYS A 454 -10.84 -19.21 20.09
C LYS A 454 -9.69 -20.20 19.99
N LEU A 455 -8.91 -20.10 18.92
CA LEU A 455 -7.66 -20.83 18.80
C LEU A 455 -6.59 -20.07 19.58
N GLU A 456 -5.91 -20.73 20.50
CA GLU A 456 -4.99 -20.09 21.43
C GLU A 456 -3.62 -20.76 21.31
N LEU A 457 -2.56 -19.95 21.38
CA LEU A 457 -1.19 -20.44 21.42
C LEU A 457 -0.53 -20.09 22.75
N SER A 458 0.10 -21.09 23.34
CA SER A 458 0.86 -21.02 24.59
C SER A 458 2.31 -21.44 24.36
N PHE A 459 3.17 -21.09 25.33
CA PHE A 459 4.51 -21.65 25.39
C PHE A 459 4.49 -22.97 26.16
N GLY A 460 5.11 -24.00 25.59
CA GLY A 460 5.44 -25.26 26.24
C GLY A 460 6.88 -25.25 26.71
N ILE A 461 7.12 -25.60 27.97
CA ILE A 461 8.45 -25.70 28.58
C ILE A 461 8.61 -27.09 29.21
N PRO A 462 9.74 -27.78 29.06
CA PRO A 462 9.96 -29.08 29.73
C PRO A 462 9.72 -29.01 31.25
N LYS A 463 9.07 -30.03 31.82
CA LYS A 463 8.70 -30.08 33.25
C LYS A 463 9.90 -30.01 34.19
N GLU A 464 11.07 -30.39 33.72
CA GLU A 464 12.32 -30.29 34.49
C GLU A 464 12.75 -28.82 34.70
N ASP A 465 12.43 -27.91 33.76
CA ASP A 465 12.81 -26.50 33.83
C ASP A 465 11.67 -25.60 34.32
N LYS A 466 11.25 -25.87 35.57
CA LYS A 466 10.19 -25.08 36.24
C LYS A 466 10.54 -23.59 36.33
N THR A 467 11.82 -23.27 36.50
CA THR A 467 12.28 -21.89 36.62
C THR A 467 12.08 -21.14 35.31
N LEU A 468 12.42 -21.75 34.16
CA LEU A 468 12.12 -21.18 32.85
C LEU A 468 10.62 -21.03 32.63
N TYR A 469 9.83 -22.04 33.02
CA TYR A 469 8.38 -21.94 32.93
C TYR A 469 7.84 -20.73 33.72
N PHE A 470 8.24 -20.54 34.97
CA PHE A 470 7.81 -19.39 35.77
C PHE A 470 8.26 -18.06 35.15
N LEU A 471 9.46 -18.02 34.59
CA LEU A 471 10.02 -16.83 33.96
C LEU A 471 9.26 -16.46 32.69
N ILE A 472 9.10 -17.40 31.76
CA ILE A 472 8.37 -17.19 30.50
C ILE A 472 6.90 -16.91 30.78
N ASN A 473 6.26 -17.61 31.73
CA ASN A 473 4.86 -17.36 32.08
C ASN A 473 4.67 -15.98 32.72
N SER A 474 5.60 -15.54 33.58
CA SER A 474 5.56 -14.20 34.18
C SER A 474 5.77 -13.11 33.11
N LEU A 475 6.78 -13.27 32.25
CA LEU A 475 7.06 -12.34 31.16
C LEU A 475 5.93 -12.32 30.12
N ASN A 476 5.32 -13.46 29.82
CA ASN A 476 4.18 -13.54 28.92
C ASN A 476 3.02 -12.68 29.42
N ASN A 477 2.74 -12.76 30.72
CA ASN A 477 1.76 -11.87 31.34
C ASN A 477 2.17 -10.40 31.15
N GLU A 478 3.43 -10.03 31.41
CA GLU A 478 3.86 -8.63 31.28
C GLU A 478 3.92 -8.09 29.82
N PHE A 479 4.26 -8.93 28.85
CA PHE A 479 4.48 -8.55 27.44
C PHE A 479 3.26 -8.74 26.53
N SER A 480 2.40 -9.72 26.81
CA SER A 480 1.19 -10.01 26.01
C SER A 480 0.28 -8.78 25.88
N TYR A 481 0.43 -7.82 26.77
CA TYR A 481 -0.31 -6.57 26.79
C TYR A 481 0.21 -5.50 25.81
N ARG A 482 1.52 -5.19 25.83
CA ARG A 482 2.10 -4.11 24.99
C ARG A 482 2.50 -4.57 23.59
N ILE A 483 2.98 -5.80 23.44
CA ILE A 483 3.35 -6.34 22.12
C ILE A 483 2.08 -6.68 21.29
N LYS A 484 0.91 -6.83 21.93
CA LYS A 484 -0.39 -6.83 21.22
C LYS A 484 -0.67 -5.50 20.49
N GLU A 485 -0.21 -4.36 21.00
CA GLU A 485 -0.27 -3.10 20.22
C GLU A 485 0.69 -3.10 19.04
N ASP A 486 1.85 -3.75 19.17
CA ASP A 486 2.81 -3.90 18.06
C ASP A 486 2.33 -4.88 16.99
N LYS A 487 1.45 -5.84 17.31
CA LYS A 487 0.74 -6.64 16.29
C LYS A 487 -0.08 -5.77 15.35
N ASP A 488 -0.78 -4.76 15.89
CA ASP A 488 -1.53 -3.79 15.09
C ASP A 488 -0.59 -2.76 14.42
N LYS A 489 0.44 -2.29 15.12
CA LYS A 489 1.38 -1.27 14.60
C LYS A 489 2.32 -1.81 13.53
N PHE A 490 2.71 -3.08 13.52
CA PHE A 490 3.61 -3.65 12.50
C PHE A 490 2.96 -3.65 11.11
N PHE A 491 1.68 -4.03 11.02
CA PHE A 491 0.92 -3.86 9.79
C PHE A 491 0.53 -2.41 9.55
N ILE A 492 0.18 -1.62 10.57
CA ILE A 492 -0.01 -0.18 10.37
C ILE A 492 1.28 0.50 9.92
N GLN A 493 2.50 0.02 10.23
CA GLN A 493 3.78 0.59 9.79
C GLN A 493 4.09 0.23 8.34
N LYS A 494 3.88 -1.02 7.93
CA LYS A 494 3.94 -1.41 6.51
C LYS A 494 2.77 -0.85 5.69
N ILE A 495 1.64 -0.51 6.32
CA ILE A 495 0.49 0.22 5.73
C ILE A 495 0.65 1.74 5.90
N LYS A 496 1.56 2.26 6.75
CA LYS A 496 1.82 3.70 7.02
C LYS A 496 2.62 4.36 5.92
N ILE A 497 2.70 3.74 4.75
CA ILE A 497 2.84 4.51 3.52
C ILE A 497 1.52 5.22 3.17
N ALA A 498 0.41 4.93 3.86
CA ALA A 498 -0.90 5.51 3.58
C ALA A 498 -1.64 5.95 4.85
N LYS A 499 -1.23 7.08 5.46
CA LYS A 499 -2.15 8.01 6.16
C LYS A 499 -1.53 9.32 6.65
N ASP A 500 -0.43 9.78 6.07
CA ASP A 500 -0.12 11.20 6.19
C ASP A 500 -1.00 11.95 5.18
N TYR A 501 -2.15 12.43 5.63
CA TYR A 501 -3.08 13.18 4.79
C TYR A 501 -2.40 14.44 4.24
N LYS A 502 -1.40 15.00 4.93
CA LYS A 502 -0.59 16.12 4.42
C LYS A 502 0.23 15.69 3.21
N LEU A 503 0.92 14.55 3.28
CA LEU A 503 1.66 14.01 2.14
C LEU A 503 0.72 13.63 0.99
N SER A 504 -0.44 13.04 1.29
CA SER A 504 -1.45 12.68 0.30
C SER A 504 -2.03 13.92 -0.41
N ILE A 505 -2.24 15.01 0.33
CA ILE A 505 -2.66 16.31 -0.21
C ILE A 505 -1.56 16.89 -1.12
N VAL A 506 -0.30 16.84 -0.70
CA VAL A 506 0.84 17.33 -1.50
C VAL A 506 0.99 16.52 -2.78
N ILE A 507 0.96 15.18 -2.70
CA ILE A 507 1.02 14.29 -3.88
C ILE A 507 -0.17 14.55 -4.81
N SER A 508 -1.37 14.72 -4.26
CA SER A 508 -2.57 15.02 -5.06
C SER A 508 -2.46 16.38 -5.74
N ALA A 509 -1.99 17.41 -5.05
CA ALA A 509 -1.79 18.74 -5.61
C ALA A 509 -0.73 18.73 -6.74
N VAL A 510 0.39 18.03 -6.53
CA VAL A 510 1.44 17.84 -7.53
C VAL A 510 0.91 17.05 -8.73
N SER A 511 0.12 16.01 -8.49
CA SER A 511 -0.49 15.18 -9.55
C SER A 511 -1.49 15.97 -10.38
N ILE A 512 -2.33 16.81 -9.74
CA ILE A 512 -3.27 17.71 -10.43
C ILE A 512 -2.52 18.74 -11.27
N LEU A 513 -1.42 19.33 -10.76
CA LEU A 513 -0.59 20.25 -11.51
C LEU A 513 0.08 19.57 -12.71
N LEU A 514 0.60 18.35 -12.54
CA LEU A 514 1.16 17.53 -13.63
C LEU A 514 0.10 17.19 -14.68
N LEU A 515 -1.08 16.73 -14.27
CA LEU A 515 -2.19 16.43 -15.16
C LEU A 515 -2.66 17.68 -15.93
N SER A 516 -2.74 18.83 -15.27
CA SER A 516 -3.06 20.12 -15.90
C SER A 516 -2.00 20.52 -16.92
N PHE A 517 -0.71 20.33 -16.59
CA PHE A 517 0.39 20.60 -17.51
C PHE A 517 0.33 19.68 -18.74
N VAL A 518 0.14 18.37 -18.54
CA VAL A 518 -0.02 17.38 -19.62
C VAL A 518 -1.24 17.70 -20.47
N TYR A 519 -2.39 18.00 -19.86
CA TYR A 519 -3.61 18.38 -20.57
C TYR A 519 -3.40 19.62 -21.45
N ASN A 520 -2.76 20.66 -20.92
CA ASN A 520 -2.43 21.86 -21.68
C ASN A 520 -1.45 21.58 -22.83
N HIS A 521 -0.45 20.71 -22.60
CA HIS A 521 0.49 20.29 -23.63
C HIS A 521 -0.22 19.50 -24.75
N LEU A 522 -1.08 18.54 -24.41
CA LEU A 522 -1.88 17.77 -25.37
C LEU A 522 -2.84 18.67 -26.16
N ARG A 523 -3.47 19.65 -25.51
CA ARG A 523 -4.34 20.63 -26.16
C ARG A 523 -3.55 21.51 -27.16
N LYS A 524 -2.37 21.99 -26.76
CA LYS A 524 -1.46 22.73 -27.66
C LYS A 524 -1.02 21.87 -28.83
N PHE A 525 -0.61 20.64 -28.58
CA PHE A 525 -0.20 19.69 -29.62
C PHE A 525 -1.32 19.46 -30.64
N LYS A 526 -2.54 19.16 -30.19
CA LYS A 526 -3.71 18.97 -31.07
C LYS A 526 -3.99 20.20 -31.94
N ASN A 527 -3.91 21.39 -31.37
CA ASN A 527 -4.11 22.64 -32.12
C ASN A 527 -3.01 22.87 -33.16
N THR A 528 -1.74 22.60 -32.82
CA THR A 528 -0.63 22.70 -33.76
C THR A 528 -0.76 21.68 -34.89
N SER A 529 -1.09 20.42 -34.59
CA SER A 529 -1.31 19.38 -35.60
C SER A 529 -2.48 19.72 -36.54
N MET A 530 -3.57 20.28 -36.02
CA MET A 530 -4.70 20.74 -36.85
C MET A 530 -4.30 21.91 -37.74
N LYS A 531 -3.51 22.87 -37.24
CA LYS A 531 -3.00 23.98 -38.05
C LYS A 531 -2.07 23.48 -39.15
N LEU A 532 -1.16 22.56 -38.83
CA LEU A 532 -0.24 21.97 -39.80
C LEU A 532 -1.01 21.22 -40.89
N LYS A 533 -1.98 20.38 -40.53
CA LYS A 533 -2.84 19.68 -41.51
C LYS A 533 -3.57 20.64 -42.45
N LYS A 534 -4.12 21.75 -41.92
CA LYS A 534 -4.78 22.78 -42.74
C LYS A 534 -3.80 23.49 -43.68
N LEU A 535 -2.59 23.79 -43.22
CA LEU A 535 -1.55 24.40 -44.06
C LEU A 535 -1.10 23.46 -45.17
N THR A 536 -0.92 22.16 -44.88
CA THR A 536 -0.57 21.16 -45.89
C THR A 536 -1.67 21.05 -46.95
N ILE A 537 -2.94 20.92 -46.56
CA ILE A 537 -4.06 20.88 -47.51
C ILE A 537 -4.11 22.16 -48.35
N GLY A 538 -4.00 23.34 -47.72
CA GLY A 538 -4.01 24.61 -48.44
C GLY A 538 -2.82 24.78 -49.42
N LEU A 539 -1.65 24.24 -49.08
CA LEU A 539 -0.49 24.23 -49.98
C LEU A 539 -0.74 23.33 -51.20
N VAL A 540 -1.26 22.12 -50.98
CA VAL A 540 -1.63 21.19 -52.05
C VAL A 540 -2.66 21.84 -52.98
N GLU A 541 -3.75 22.39 -52.43
CA GLU A 541 -4.77 23.12 -53.21
C GLU A 541 -4.17 24.30 -54.00
N THR A 542 -3.20 25.02 -53.42
CA THR A 542 -2.53 26.15 -54.11
C THR A 542 -1.68 25.66 -55.28
N LEU A 543 -0.92 24.58 -55.11
CA LEU A 543 -0.09 23.99 -56.16
C LEU A 543 -0.96 23.39 -57.28
N GLU A 544 -2.05 22.71 -56.92
CA GLU A 544 -3.08 22.24 -57.85
C GLU A 544 -3.68 23.39 -58.67
N ASN A 545 -4.09 24.48 -58.02
CA ASN A 545 -4.63 25.65 -58.70
C ASN A 545 -3.60 26.32 -59.63
N ALA A 546 -2.34 26.41 -59.21
CA ALA A 546 -1.28 26.94 -60.07
C ALA A 546 -1.08 26.09 -61.33
N ASN A 547 -1.23 24.76 -61.21
CA ASN A 547 -1.14 23.85 -62.37
C ASN A 547 -2.34 24.02 -63.33
N THR A 548 -3.56 24.20 -62.80
CA THR A 548 -4.76 24.41 -63.64
C THR A 548 -4.79 25.74 -64.40
N PHE A 549 -4.02 26.76 -63.99
CA PHE A 549 -3.86 27.98 -64.79
C PHE A 549 -3.08 27.75 -66.10
N ASN A 550 -2.26 26.69 -66.17
CA ASN A 550 -1.40 26.40 -67.31
C ASN A 550 -1.87 25.21 -68.15
N ASP A 551 -2.77 24.38 -67.63
CA ASP A 551 -3.32 23.19 -68.29
C ASP A 551 -4.81 23.36 -68.68
N GLU A 552 -5.29 22.61 -69.66
CA GLU A 552 -6.71 22.57 -70.04
C GLU A 552 -7.56 21.69 -69.09
N ASP A 553 -6.91 21.04 -68.13
CA ASP A 553 -7.56 20.10 -67.21
C ASP A 553 -8.46 20.81 -66.18
N THR A 554 -9.74 20.43 -66.19
CA THR A 554 -10.75 20.96 -65.25
C THR A 554 -10.48 20.49 -63.80
N GLY A 555 -10.86 21.29 -62.79
CA GLY A 555 -10.76 20.88 -61.37
C GLY A 555 -11.53 19.59 -61.00
N ALA A 556 -12.36 19.08 -61.90
CA ALA A 556 -13.00 17.77 -61.78
C ALA A 556 -12.01 16.60 -61.94
N HIS A 557 -11.02 16.71 -62.84
CA HIS A 557 -9.95 15.73 -63.04
C HIS A 557 -9.18 15.43 -61.74
N ILE A 558 -8.74 16.50 -61.07
CA ILE A 558 -7.99 16.46 -59.81
C ILE A 558 -8.73 15.64 -58.74
N LYS A 559 -10.03 15.93 -58.57
CA LYS A 559 -10.88 15.23 -57.59
C LYS A 559 -11.06 13.76 -57.93
N ARG A 560 -11.25 13.43 -59.21
CA ARG A 560 -11.41 12.05 -59.66
C ARG A 560 -10.12 11.26 -59.49
N LEU A 561 -8.99 11.85 -59.86
CA LEU A 561 -7.68 11.22 -59.75
C LEU A 561 -7.37 10.81 -58.30
N ASN A 562 -7.54 11.75 -57.36
CA ASN A 562 -7.38 11.49 -55.93
C ASN A 562 -8.27 10.34 -55.44
N LYS A 563 -9.56 10.33 -55.82
CA LYS A 563 -10.53 9.28 -55.46
C LYS A 563 -10.20 7.93 -56.08
N TYR A 564 -9.74 7.89 -57.34
CA TYR A 564 -9.32 6.66 -57.99
C TYR A 564 -8.11 6.04 -57.30
N SER A 565 -7.12 6.86 -56.99
CA SER A 565 -5.90 6.41 -56.34
C SER A 565 -6.14 5.96 -54.91
N GLU A 566 -6.98 6.67 -54.15
CA GLU A 566 -7.44 6.26 -52.81
C GLU A 566 -8.13 4.89 -52.86
N LEU A 567 -9.11 4.71 -53.77
CA LEU A 567 -9.84 3.45 -53.93
C LEU A 567 -8.92 2.27 -54.28
N LEU A 568 -7.95 2.47 -55.16
CA LEU A 568 -7.00 1.41 -55.51
C LEU A 568 -6.09 1.05 -54.33
N ALA A 569 -5.62 2.05 -53.59
CA ALA A 569 -4.78 1.84 -52.41
C ALA A 569 -5.52 1.09 -51.29
N GLU A 570 -6.79 1.43 -51.04
CA GLU A 570 -7.66 0.71 -50.09
C GLU A 570 -7.83 -0.76 -50.47
N GLU A 571 -8.10 -1.03 -51.75
CA GLU A 571 -8.35 -2.39 -52.23
C GLU A 571 -7.08 -3.24 -52.32
N LEU A 572 -5.92 -2.60 -52.47
CA LEU A 572 -4.59 -3.19 -52.29
C LEU A 572 -4.25 -3.45 -50.80
N LYS A 573 -5.13 -3.06 -49.86
CA LYS A 573 -4.93 -3.17 -48.40
C LYS A 573 -3.71 -2.41 -47.90
N MET A 574 -3.43 -1.26 -48.50
CA MET A 574 -2.37 -0.38 -48.04
C MET A 574 -2.70 0.23 -46.66
N PRO A 575 -1.71 0.56 -45.83
CA PRO A 575 -1.96 1.19 -44.53
C PRO A 575 -2.75 2.50 -44.67
N ASN A 576 -3.64 2.79 -43.72
CA ASN A 576 -4.49 3.99 -43.76
C ASN A 576 -3.70 5.30 -43.95
N TYR A 577 -2.47 5.42 -43.43
CA TYR A 577 -1.66 6.63 -43.64
C TYR A 577 -1.34 6.81 -45.14
N PHE A 578 -0.98 5.72 -45.83
CA PHE A 578 -0.66 5.74 -47.26
C PHE A 578 -1.91 6.05 -48.10
N VAL A 579 -3.06 5.45 -47.76
CA VAL A 579 -4.35 5.73 -48.41
C VAL A 579 -4.72 7.22 -48.31
N ASN A 580 -4.57 7.81 -47.12
CA ASN A 580 -4.84 9.23 -46.93
C ASN A 580 -3.83 10.12 -47.68
N GLU A 581 -2.56 9.73 -47.75
CA GLU A 581 -1.54 10.50 -48.46
C GLU A 581 -1.72 10.44 -49.98
N ILE A 582 -1.97 9.27 -50.55
CA ILE A 582 -2.19 9.16 -52.00
C ILE A 582 -3.51 9.83 -52.41
N GLY A 583 -4.55 9.76 -51.59
CA GLY A 583 -5.81 10.50 -51.80
C GLY A 583 -5.67 12.02 -51.65
N LEU A 584 -4.58 12.51 -51.07
CA LEU A 584 -4.26 13.94 -50.99
C LEU A 584 -3.28 14.39 -52.08
N TYR A 585 -2.30 13.56 -52.44
CA TYR A 585 -1.16 13.98 -53.26
C TYR A 585 -1.19 13.47 -54.71
N ALA A 586 -2.09 12.56 -55.09
CA ALA A 586 -2.13 12.01 -56.47
C ALA A 586 -2.31 13.09 -57.54
N SER A 587 -3.12 14.11 -57.25
CA SER A 587 -3.31 15.31 -58.06
C SER A 587 -2.04 16.10 -58.38
N LEU A 588 -0.99 15.97 -57.56
CA LEU A 588 0.26 16.70 -57.76
C LEU A 588 1.13 16.10 -58.85
N HIS A 589 0.79 14.92 -59.40
CA HIS A 589 1.61 14.20 -60.39
C HIS A 589 2.18 15.10 -61.50
N ASP A 590 1.36 16.03 -61.99
CA ASP A 590 1.67 16.92 -63.11
C ASP A 590 2.10 18.35 -62.71
N VAL A 591 2.35 18.63 -61.42
CA VAL A 591 2.69 19.99 -60.92
C VAL A 591 3.89 20.63 -61.65
N GLY A 592 4.80 19.80 -62.18
CA GLY A 592 5.96 20.27 -62.92
C GLY A 592 5.67 20.84 -64.31
N LYS A 593 4.44 20.68 -64.83
CA LYS A 593 4.01 21.31 -66.10
C LYS A 593 4.11 22.83 -66.04
N ILE A 594 4.09 23.44 -64.85
CA ILE A 594 4.34 24.86 -64.64
C ILE A 594 5.68 25.36 -65.24
N GLY A 595 6.67 24.48 -65.37
CA GLY A 595 7.97 24.80 -65.96
C GLY A 595 8.10 24.46 -67.45
N ILE A 596 7.03 23.97 -68.10
CA ILE A 596 7.04 23.64 -69.53
C ILE A 596 6.64 24.87 -70.34
N PRO A 597 7.37 25.23 -71.42
CA PRO A 597 7.01 26.36 -72.27
C PRO A 597 5.60 26.26 -72.87
N ASP A 598 4.85 27.37 -72.84
CA ASP A 598 3.46 27.44 -73.32
C ASP A 598 3.27 26.93 -74.76
N ASN A 599 4.24 27.23 -75.65
CA ASN A 599 4.18 26.81 -77.05
C ASN A 599 4.31 25.29 -77.24
N ILE A 600 4.82 24.57 -76.22
CA ILE A 600 4.89 23.11 -76.17
C ILE A 600 3.67 22.57 -75.43
N LEU A 601 3.34 23.12 -74.25
CA LEU A 601 2.24 22.65 -73.40
C LEU A 601 0.87 22.80 -74.08
N LYS A 602 0.62 23.92 -74.77
CA LYS A 602 -0.67 24.27 -75.40
C LYS A 602 -0.68 24.05 -76.91
N LYS A 603 0.23 23.23 -77.44
CA LYS A 603 0.38 23.03 -78.89
C LYS A 603 -0.86 22.31 -79.48
N PRO A 604 -1.54 22.87 -80.49
CA PRO A 604 -2.64 22.20 -81.17
C PRO A 604 -2.10 21.15 -82.17
N GLY A 605 -1.72 19.97 -81.67
CA GLY A 605 -1.21 18.87 -82.50
C GLY A 605 -0.26 17.94 -81.75
N LYS A 606 0.32 16.96 -82.47
CA LYS A 606 1.34 16.07 -81.88
C LYS A 606 2.62 16.86 -81.63
N LEU A 607 3.26 16.59 -80.49
CA LEU A 607 4.61 17.06 -80.20
C LEU A 607 5.60 16.38 -81.16
N THR A 608 6.59 17.14 -81.62
CA THR A 608 7.80 16.62 -82.25
C THR A 608 8.64 15.87 -81.21
N GLU A 609 9.63 15.10 -81.65
CA GLU A 609 10.51 14.35 -80.74
C GLU A 609 11.23 15.28 -79.75
N GLU A 610 11.75 16.43 -80.22
CA GLU A 610 12.43 17.42 -79.38
C GLU A 610 11.48 18.08 -78.36
N GLU A 611 10.27 18.42 -78.78
CA GLU A 611 9.23 18.95 -77.89
C GLU A 611 8.77 17.92 -76.86
N PHE A 612 8.72 16.64 -77.24
CA PHE A 612 8.41 15.54 -76.32
C PHE A 612 9.52 15.32 -75.30
N GLU A 613 10.80 15.38 -75.69
CA GLU A 613 11.92 15.37 -74.74
C GLU A 613 11.84 16.54 -73.75
N THR A 614 11.42 17.72 -74.23
CA THR A 614 11.19 18.87 -73.35
C THR A 614 10.02 18.63 -72.40
N MET A 615 8.91 18.05 -72.89
CA MET A 615 7.74 17.71 -72.08
C MET A 615 8.08 16.73 -70.95
N LYS A 616 8.92 15.72 -71.21
CA LYS A 616 9.34 14.74 -70.18
C LYS A 616 9.99 15.38 -68.96
N ASN A 617 10.58 16.57 -69.09
CA ASN A 617 11.25 17.25 -67.98
C ASN A 617 10.30 17.66 -66.84
N HIS A 618 8.97 17.69 -67.06
CA HIS A 618 8.03 18.09 -66.00
C HIS A 618 8.15 17.19 -64.75
N VAL A 619 8.47 15.90 -64.87
CA VAL A 619 8.64 15.01 -63.71
C VAL A 619 9.82 15.43 -62.83
N GLU A 620 10.94 15.88 -63.43
CA GLU A 620 12.10 16.36 -62.68
C GLU A 620 11.91 17.81 -62.22
N ILE A 621 11.23 18.66 -63.00
CA ILE A 621 10.86 20.01 -62.57
C ILE A 621 9.96 19.95 -61.34
N GLY A 622 8.91 19.12 -61.37
CA GLY A 622 8.00 18.92 -60.25
C GLY A 622 8.71 18.32 -59.04
N TYR A 623 9.57 17.33 -59.23
CA TYR A 623 10.37 16.78 -58.14
C TYR A 623 11.29 17.85 -57.52
N ASN A 624 11.98 18.65 -58.34
CA ASN A 624 12.86 19.71 -57.85
C ASN A 624 12.10 20.86 -57.17
N LEU A 625 10.85 21.12 -57.56
CA LEU A 625 9.97 22.09 -56.90
C LEU A 625 9.65 21.67 -55.46
N MET A 626 9.53 20.36 -55.23
CA MET A 626 8.97 19.81 -53.98
C MET A 626 9.98 19.10 -53.09
N LYS A 627 11.14 18.64 -53.60
CA LYS A 627 12.09 17.81 -52.85
C LYS A 627 12.64 18.46 -51.58
N ASP A 628 12.69 19.79 -51.54
CA ASP A 628 13.20 20.56 -50.41
C ASP A 628 12.06 21.01 -49.47
N LEU A 629 10.81 20.69 -49.82
CA LEU A 629 9.68 20.74 -48.90
C LEU A 629 9.73 19.46 -48.06
N ASP A 630 9.56 19.59 -46.74
CA ASP A 630 9.43 18.45 -45.82
C ASP A 630 8.05 17.76 -46.03
N ILE A 631 7.83 17.23 -47.24
CA ILE A 631 6.60 16.59 -47.72
C ILE A 631 6.81 15.08 -47.83
N SER A 632 5.71 14.32 -47.75
CA SER A 632 5.75 12.87 -47.80
C SER A 632 6.49 12.35 -49.04
N PRO A 633 7.33 11.31 -48.90
CA PRO A 633 7.91 10.59 -50.03
C PRO A 633 6.86 10.11 -51.04
N VAL A 634 5.63 9.82 -50.61
CA VAL A 634 4.51 9.45 -51.50
C VAL A 634 4.28 10.55 -52.54
N ALA A 635 4.22 11.82 -52.13
CA ALA A 635 4.04 12.95 -53.04
C ALA A 635 5.21 13.06 -54.04
N LEU A 636 6.44 12.97 -53.55
CA LEU A 636 7.65 13.07 -54.37
C LEU A 636 7.74 11.93 -55.39
N ASN A 637 7.37 10.72 -54.99
CA ASN A 637 7.40 9.53 -55.85
C ASN A 637 6.32 9.60 -56.93
N ILE A 638 5.11 10.06 -56.59
CA ILE A 638 4.04 10.29 -57.57
C ILE A 638 4.52 11.27 -58.65
N VAL A 639 4.99 12.45 -58.26
CA VAL A 639 5.45 13.49 -59.19
C VAL A 639 6.57 12.98 -60.09
N ARG A 640 7.54 12.26 -59.51
CA ARG A 640 8.74 11.87 -60.25
C ARG A 640 8.57 10.65 -61.14
N TYR A 641 7.69 9.71 -60.76
CA TYR A 641 7.68 8.37 -61.35
C TYR A 641 6.35 7.94 -61.97
N HIS A 642 5.28 8.76 -61.95
CA HIS A 642 3.97 8.36 -62.48
C HIS A 642 3.97 8.06 -64.00
N HIS A 643 5.00 8.48 -64.74
CA HIS A 643 5.19 8.14 -66.16
C HIS A 643 6.13 6.95 -66.42
N GLU A 644 6.64 6.31 -65.37
CA GLU A 644 7.31 5.02 -65.50
C GLU A 644 6.30 3.94 -65.92
N LYS A 645 6.75 3.01 -66.77
CA LYS A 645 5.90 1.93 -67.28
C LYS A 645 6.38 0.61 -66.71
N TRP A 646 5.46 -0.31 -66.40
CA TRP A 646 5.78 -1.61 -65.83
C TRP A 646 6.89 -2.37 -66.61
N ASN A 647 6.93 -2.24 -67.93
CA ASN A 647 7.94 -2.86 -68.80
C ASN A 647 9.28 -2.10 -68.92
N GLY A 648 9.44 -0.95 -68.24
CA GLY A 648 10.65 -0.13 -68.30
C GLY A 648 10.76 0.81 -69.50
N LEU A 649 9.72 0.92 -70.36
CA LEU A 649 9.70 1.83 -71.52
C LEU A 649 9.07 3.21 -71.19
N GLY A 650 9.00 3.57 -69.91
CA GLY A 650 8.55 4.87 -69.43
C GLY A 650 9.65 5.93 -69.46
N TYR A 651 9.43 7.07 -68.78
CA TYR A 651 10.43 8.13 -68.65
C TYR A 651 10.50 8.72 -67.23
N GLY A 652 11.67 9.28 -66.90
CA GLY A 652 12.02 9.87 -65.60
C GLY A 652 13.34 9.32 -65.07
N LYS A 653 13.36 8.02 -64.75
CA LYS A 653 14.51 7.22 -64.31
C LYS A 653 14.64 5.84 -64.99
N GLY A 654 13.65 5.39 -65.75
CA GLY A 654 13.69 4.12 -66.48
C GLY A 654 13.50 2.90 -65.58
N LEU A 655 12.68 3.04 -64.55
CA LEU A 655 12.37 1.98 -63.58
C LEU A 655 11.43 0.94 -64.19
N LYS A 656 11.55 -0.33 -63.76
CA LYS A 656 10.69 -1.42 -64.24
C LYS A 656 10.08 -2.23 -63.10
N GLY A 657 8.87 -2.76 -63.34
CA GLY A 657 8.17 -3.61 -62.38
C GLY A 657 8.03 -2.96 -61.00
N GLU A 658 8.41 -3.71 -59.97
CA GLU A 658 8.32 -3.29 -58.56
C GLU A 658 9.36 -2.23 -58.15
N GLU A 659 10.35 -1.93 -59.00
CA GLU A 659 11.27 -0.80 -58.76
C GLU A 659 10.53 0.55 -58.83
N ILE A 660 9.38 0.58 -59.52
CA ILE A 660 8.48 1.74 -59.56
C ILE A 660 7.72 1.78 -58.22
N PRO A 661 7.78 2.90 -57.47
CA PRO A 661 7.02 3.04 -56.23
C PRO A 661 5.54 2.78 -56.44
N ILE A 662 4.90 2.12 -55.47
CA ILE A 662 3.53 1.63 -55.60
C ILE A 662 2.53 2.78 -55.83
N GLU A 663 2.74 3.92 -55.19
CA GLU A 663 1.98 5.15 -55.38
C GLU A 663 2.02 5.66 -56.82
N ALA A 664 3.19 5.59 -57.48
CA ALA A 664 3.34 5.99 -58.88
C ALA A 664 2.64 5.00 -59.81
N ARG A 665 2.72 3.68 -59.53
CA ARG A 665 2.00 2.65 -60.29
C ARG A 665 0.47 2.82 -60.19
N ILE A 666 -0.03 3.16 -59.01
CA ILE A 666 -1.45 3.44 -58.78
C ILE A 666 -1.89 4.68 -59.55
N VAL A 667 -1.15 5.79 -59.42
CA VAL A 667 -1.49 7.05 -60.09
C VAL A 667 -1.41 6.94 -61.61
N ALA A 668 -0.42 6.22 -62.16
CA ALA A 668 -0.30 5.99 -63.60
C ALA A 668 -1.57 5.36 -64.22
N LEU A 669 -2.14 4.36 -63.55
CA LEU A 669 -3.39 3.73 -64.02
C LEU A 669 -4.58 4.68 -63.88
N ALA A 670 -4.68 5.39 -62.76
CA ALA A 670 -5.76 6.31 -62.47
C ALA A 670 -5.78 7.49 -63.46
N ASP A 671 -4.62 8.07 -63.75
CA ASP A 671 -4.45 9.17 -64.70
C ASP A 671 -4.82 8.73 -66.12
N VAL A 672 -4.29 7.60 -66.60
CA VAL A 672 -4.61 7.11 -67.95
C VAL A 672 -6.09 6.76 -68.07
N TYR A 673 -6.71 6.18 -67.04
CA TYR A 673 -8.16 5.93 -67.07
C TYR A 673 -8.94 7.24 -67.24
N ASP A 674 -8.61 8.27 -66.46
CA ASP A 674 -9.30 9.56 -66.54
C ASP A 674 -9.08 10.22 -67.92
N ALA A 675 -7.84 10.23 -68.41
CA ALA A 675 -7.50 10.77 -69.73
C ALA A 675 -8.10 9.99 -70.92
N LEU A 676 -8.46 8.71 -70.74
CA LEU A 676 -9.22 7.95 -71.73
C LEU A 676 -10.70 8.36 -71.76
N ARG A 677 -11.26 8.68 -70.59
CA ARG A 677 -12.69 9.00 -70.39
C ARG A 677 -13.02 10.48 -70.62
N GLN A 678 -12.07 11.38 -70.50
CA GLN A 678 -12.27 12.80 -70.78
C GLN A 678 -12.38 13.10 -72.28
N GLU A 679 -13.22 14.07 -72.63
CA GLU A 679 -13.25 14.69 -73.95
C GLU A 679 -12.19 15.79 -74.02
N ARG A 680 -11.35 15.77 -75.06
CA ARG A 680 -10.32 16.80 -75.30
C ARG A 680 -10.53 17.39 -76.69
N VAL A 681 -10.02 18.61 -76.91
CA VAL A 681 -10.19 19.38 -78.16
C VAL A 681 -9.83 18.55 -79.42
N TYR A 682 -8.88 17.62 -79.31
CA TYR A 682 -8.37 16.78 -80.39
C TYR A 682 -8.76 15.29 -80.29
N LYS A 683 -9.53 14.87 -79.27
CA LYS A 683 -9.85 13.45 -79.02
C LYS A 683 -11.24 13.31 -78.37
N LYS A 684 -12.13 12.55 -79.02
CA LYS A 684 -13.40 12.14 -78.42
C LYS A 684 -13.17 11.20 -77.23
N ALA A 685 -13.96 11.39 -76.17
CA ALA A 685 -13.95 10.52 -75.00
C ALA A 685 -14.23 9.05 -75.39
N PHE A 686 -13.50 8.11 -74.78
CA PHE A 686 -13.84 6.69 -74.86
C PHE A 686 -14.95 6.34 -73.86
N THR A 687 -15.74 5.31 -74.18
CA THR A 687 -16.72 4.77 -73.21
C THR A 687 -16.01 4.08 -72.04
N HIS A 688 -16.76 3.80 -70.98
CA HIS A 688 -16.26 3.05 -69.83
C HIS A 688 -15.67 1.70 -70.25
N GLU A 689 -16.43 0.94 -71.04
CA GLU A 689 -16.07 -0.39 -71.51
C GLU A 689 -14.81 -0.35 -72.37
N LYS A 690 -14.71 0.65 -73.25
CA LYS A 690 -13.55 0.79 -74.12
C LYS A 690 -12.29 1.14 -73.32
N SER A 691 -12.42 1.98 -72.29
CA SER A 691 -11.31 2.34 -71.40
C SER A 691 -10.82 1.14 -70.59
N ILE A 692 -11.73 0.29 -70.09
CA ILE A 692 -11.38 -0.97 -69.43
C ILE A 692 -10.63 -1.90 -70.38
N GLU A 693 -11.12 -2.05 -71.62
CA GLU A 693 -10.48 -2.91 -72.61
C GLU A 693 -9.04 -2.49 -72.88
N ILE A 694 -8.80 -1.18 -73.05
CA ILE A 694 -7.47 -0.60 -73.28
C ILE A 694 -6.55 -0.88 -72.08
N ILE A 695 -6.98 -0.54 -70.86
CA ILE A 695 -6.16 -0.75 -69.64
C ILE A 695 -5.86 -2.23 -69.44
N ARG A 696 -6.84 -3.11 -69.64
CA ARG A 696 -6.65 -4.56 -69.55
C ARG A 696 -5.62 -5.08 -70.56
N SER A 697 -5.64 -4.55 -71.80
CA SER A 697 -4.69 -4.95 -72.84
C SER A 697 -3.24 -4.51 -72.57
N GLU A 698 -3.07 -3.48 -71.74
CA GLU A 698 -1.76 -2.93 -71.35
C GLU A 698 -1.25 -3.48 -70.00
N SER A 699 -1.93 -4.47 -69.42
CA SER A 699 -1.51 -5.19 -68.22
C SER A 699 -0.16 -5.87 -68.41
N GLY A 700 0.80 -5.62 -67.51
CA GLY A 700 2.16 -6.14 -67.60
C GLY A 700 3.03 -5.44 -68.64
N ARG A 701 2.51 -4.40 -69.32
CA ARG A 701 3.26 -3.54 -70.24
C ARG A 701 3.35 -2.12 -69.70
N HIS A 702 2.23 -1.41 -69.72
CA HIS A 702 2.13 -0.08 -69.14
C HIS A 702 1.88 -0.18 -67.63
N PHE A 703 0.92 -1.02 -67.24
CA PHE A 703 0.40 -1.07 -65.87
C PHE A 703 0.81 -2.33 -65.13
N ASP A 704 0.91 -2.20 -63.81
CA ASP A 704 1.08 -3.32 -62.88
C ASP A 704 -0.11 -4.30 -63.01
N PRO A 705 0.14 -5.60 -63.30
CA PRO A 705 -0.91 -6.61 -63.41
C PRO A 705 -1.81 -6.74 -62.16
N GLU A 706 -1.27 -6.51 -60.96
CA GLU A 706 -2.03 -6.61 -59.72
C GLU A 706 -3.02 -5.44 -59.58
N ILE A 707 -2.57 -4.22 -59.91
CA ILE A 707 -3.43 -3.03 -59.90
C ILE A 707 -4.51 -3.14 -60.97
N VAL A 708 -4.17 -3.63 -62.17
CA VAL A 708 -5.17 -3.84 -63.25
C VAL A 708 -6.24 -4.85 -62.81
N LYS A 709 -5.86 -5.93 -62.11
CA LYS A 709 -6.81 -6.90 -61.57
C LYS A 709 -7.80 -6.26 -60.60
N ILE A 710 -7.32 -5.37 -59.73
CA ILE A 710 -8.15 -4.64 -58.76
C ILE A 710 -9.04 -3.62 -59.47
N PHE A 711 -8.48 -2.84 -60.41
CA PHE A 711 -9.23 -1.92 -61.25
C PHE A 711 -10.39 -2.63 -61.97
N ILE A 712 -10.13 -3.78 -62.60
CA ILE A 712 -11.19 -4.58 -63.26
C ILE A 712 -12.25 -5.03 -62.25
N LYS A 713 -11.86 -5.42 -61.03
CA LYS A 713 -12.83 -5.80 -59.99
C LYS A 713 -13.68 -4.60 -59.52
N LYS A 714 -13.13 -3.39 -59.58
CA LYS A 714 -13.72 -2.15 -59.04
C LYS A 714 -14.15 -1.17 -60.13
N HIS A 715 -14.23 -1.61 -61.37
CA HIS A 715 -14.47 -0.75 -62.52
C HIS A 715 -15.77 0.06 -62.40
N LYS A 716 -16.84 -0.51 -61.82
CA LYS A 716 -18.09 0.23 -61.54
C LYS A 716 -17.93 1.38 -60.56
N ASN A 717 -17.04 1.25 -59.58
CA ASN A 717 -16.72 2.36 -58.67
C ASN A 717 -15.97 3.47 -59.44
N PHE A 718 -15.10 3.10 -60.37
CA PHE A 718 -14.41 4.05 -61.25
C PHE A 718 -15.38 4.79 -62.19
N GLU A 719 -16.36 4.09 -62.74
CA GLU A 719 -17.45 4.68 -63.52
C GLU A 719 -18.25 5.68 -62.70
N ARG A 720 -18.67 5.28 -61.50
CA ARG A 720 -19.41 6.15 -60.58
C ARG A 720 -18.63 7.41 -60.19
N ILE A 721 -17.35 7.28 -59.84
CA ILE A 721 -16.49 8.44 -59.52
C ILE A 721 -16.40 9.39 -60.72
N PHE A 722 -16.38 8.85 -61.95
CA PHE A 722 -16.37 9.65 -63.19
C PHE A 722 -17.67 10.41 -63.43
N GLU A 723 -18.82 9.79 -63.15
CA GLU A 723 -20.13 10.41 -63.35
C GLU A 723 -20.47 11.45 -62.25
N GLU A 724 -19.98 11.24 -61.02
CA GLU A 724 -20.27 12.10 -59.86
C GLU A 724 -19.40 13.38 -59.79
N ASN A 725 -18.31 13.47 -60.56
CA ASN A 725 -17.33 14.57 -60.46
C ASN A 725 -16.89 15.02 -61.85
#